data_AF-A0A2D6D718-F1
#
_entry.id   AF-A0A2D6D718-F1
#
_cell.length_a   1.000
_cell.length_b   1.000
_cell.length_c   1.000
_cell.angle_alpha   90.00
_cell.angle_beta   90.00
_cell.angle_gamma   90.00
#
_symmetry.space_group_name_H-M   'P 1'
#
loop_
_entity.id
_entity.type
_entity.pdbx_description
1 polymer ?
#
loop_
_entity_poly.entity_id
_entity_poly.type
_entity_poly.pdbx_seq_one_letter_code
_entity_poly.pdbx_strand_id
1 'polypeptide(L)'
;MDQLEAKINQLVVEQDSGQKTFVRSFVTKPAQNIKGQAGKIFGLIEIESNDAKIPNLIDLIIEEIKNHYYSPVNLKQAQGLSASEQFESALKKTNLTITSFLESEQISLNLNKINIVIALIHNKELHFTVIGDIGIILFYNISRNNYRIINIIESTQSTQTSPDLLKFFSQVISGQVRPRDILMVTTSNLLDYFSVDRIKNIITDQLPADGIVELKELLEEMDIKQNFGVLALGLDKPIIRAKKQPNISEFNYSQAASRDSIKELINTEKETEKLLTPSLLPEIKKYSAKFKMAFKSYLEKTKDSTTTIYRRQTRISRPKIKLKPNIKLNPKINLQPAIRNVKNISQKTQKAAVPVISVIGRLFTNLANQPFWSKLSFIIRQLLDRFLEKFKRLPRSSKILLIVTFVLIILFTQNTIWLGFKNNKERKIEQFNQIMIDAETKKNDAESSLIYRDEGQARQLLIEADELLDSLNPDSDDQKTQIATLQLEIEQQLEVLRHIVHIDDPIQIINFANLDSQANLTNLVLVNRGNLYTQNLNNQSIYKANLESRVMSAIFSPNSNTGSLAIGTVINNNELLFFNDTMAAFILNPTGDTIETTAVNVNDNANIVDVAAFNNRIYLLDSNNNQIYRYSKTTVGYGNIREWISEENLDLSNATSLVIDGAIYILKSTGEILKLENGETVNWQSGLIDPPVESPIKLKTTENSNYLYFIDPPTKRLIIIDKEGKLVSQFTSDSFNDLKDLYIDEGQKEIYLLNGSSIIGVAAQHLE
;
A
#
# COMPACT_ATOMS: atom_id res chain seq x y z
N MET A 1 -2.40 15.99 -21.13
CA MET A 1 -3.19 14.94 -21.80
C MET A 1 -2.37 13.68 -21.70
N ASP A 2 -2.81 12.70 -20.90
CA ASP A 2 -2.15 11.39 -20.79
C ASP A 2 -2.05 10.75 -22.17
N GLN A 3 -0.85 10.72 -22.73
CA GLN A 3 -0.60 10.04 -23.99
C GLN A 3 -0.73 8.54 -23.70
N LEU A 4 -1.81 7.87 -24.11
CA LEU A 4 -1.97 6.43 -23.95
C LEU A 4 -1.35 5.71 -25.16
N GLU A 5 -0.63 4.62 -24.93
CA GLU A 5 -0.10 3.78 -26.00
C GLU A 5 -0.91 2.49 -26.12
N ALA A 6 -1.49 2.29 -27.30
CA ALA A 6 -2.09 1.03 -27.71
C ALA A 6 -1.01 -0.06 -27.83
N LYS A 7 -1.08 -1.08 -26.98
CA LYS A 7 -0.35 -2.35 -27.14
C LYS A 7 -1.27 -3.34 -27.84
N ILE A 8 -0.82 -3.84 -28.98
CA ILE A 8 -1.55 -4.81 -29.79
C ILE A 8 -0.66 -6.04 -29.92
N ASN A 9 -1.12 -7.14 -29.33
CA ASN A 9 -0.49 -8.44 -29.41
C ASN A 9 -1.22 -9.26 -30.46
N GLN A 10 -0.47 -10.00 -31.29
CA GLN A 10 -1.02 -10.76 -32.41
C GLN A 10 -0.53 -12.20 -32.38
N LEU A 11 -1.42 -13.12 -32.75
CA LEU A 11 -1.18 -14.54 -32.85
C LEU A 11 -1.80 -15.06 -34.15
N VAL A 12 -1.01 -15.80 -34.92
CA VAL A 12 -1.48 -16.62 -36.02
C VAL A 12 -0.89 -18.01 -35.83
N VAL A 13 -1.74 -19.02 -35.81
CA VAL A 13 -1.34 -20.43 -35.76
C VAL A 13 -1.69 -21.02 -37.12
N GLU A 14 -0.67 -21.32 -37.92
CA GLU A 14 -0.81 -22.03 -39.18
C GLU A 14 -0.62 -23.52 -38.93
N GLN A 15 -1.65 -24.31 -39.19
CA GLN A 15 -1.60 -25.77 -39.15
C GLN A 15 -1.85 -26.31 -40.56
N ASP A 16 -1.28 -27.47 -40.89
CA ASP A 16 -1.47 -28.12 -42.19
C ASP A 16 -2.92 -28.57 -42.35
N SER A 17 -3.75 -27.64 -42.75
CA SER A 17 -5.18 -27.78 -42.98
C SER A 17 -5.35 -28.24 -44.42
N GLY A 18 -6.11 -29.32 -44.62
CA GLY A 18 -6.43 -29.81 -45.98
C GLY A 18 -7.22 -28.81 -46.84
N GLN A 19 -7.64 -27.68 -46.25
CA GLN A 19 -8.25 -26.53 -46.92
C GLN A 19 -7.27 -25.36 -46.94
N LYS A 20 -7.10 -24.71 -48.09
CA LYS A 20 -6.21 -23.55 -48.23
C LYS A 20 -6.86 -22.29 -47.62
N THR A 21 -6.79 -22.19 -46.30
CA THR A 21 -7.20 -20.99 -45.55
C THR A 21 -5.98 -20.13 -45.26
N PHE A 22 -5.98 -18.88 -45.70
CA PHE A 22 -4.88 -17.94 -45.45
C PHE A 22 -5.29 -16.98 -44.33
N VAL A 23 -4.59 -17.05 -43.19
CA VAL A 23 -4.80 -16.14 -42.05
C VAL A 23 -3.59 -15.25 -41.89
N ARG A 24 -3.78 -13.94 -41.82
CA ARG A 24 -2.72 -12.96 -41.60
C ARG A 24 -3.17 -11.86 -40.65
N SER A 25 -2.36 -11.58 -39.64
CA SER A 25 -2.51 -10.40 -38.79
C SER A 25 -1.44 -9.38 -39.09
N PHE A 26 -1.77 -8.10 -38.89
CA PHE A 26 -0.80 -7.01 -39.04
C PHE A 26 -1.03 -5.91 -38.00
N VAL A 27 0.06 -5.29 -37.57
CA VAL A 27 0.07 -4.09 -36.74
C VAL A 27 1.09 -3.12 -37.34
N THR A 28 0.65 -1.90 -37.61
CA THR A 28 1.50 -0.86 -38.17
C THR A 28 2.39 -0.23 -37.09
N LYS A 29 3.61 0.13 -37.49
CA LYS A 29 4.57 0.84 -36.66
C LYS A 29 4.81 2.21 -37.32
N PRO A 30 3.95 3.22 -37.08
CA PRO A 30 4.14 4.54 -37.67
C PRO A 30 5.49 5.12 -37.26
N ALA A 31 6.10 5.90 -38.16
CA ALA A 31 7.36 6.56 -37.90
C ALA A 31 7.25 7.51 -36.67
N GLN A 32 8.33 7.63 -35.89
CA GLN A 32 8.34 8.35 -34.60
C GLN A 32 7.86 9.81 -34.71
N ASN A 33 8.07 10.45 -35.86
CA ASN A 33 7.63 11.81 -36.16
C ASN A 33 6.11 11.95 -36.43
N ILE A 34 5.40 10.85 -36.67
CA ILE A 34 3.97 10.82 -37.04
C ILE A 34 3.15 10.04 -35.98
N LYS A 35 3.81 9.28 -35.09
CA LYS A 35 3.19 8.41 -34.07
C LYS A 35 2.17 9.14 -33.18
N GLY A 36 2.43 10.40 -32.82
CA GLY A 36 1.53 11.22 -31.99
C GLY A 36 0.35 11.85 -32.75
N GLN A 37 0.35 11.81 -34.09
CA GLN A 37 -0.66 12.49 -34.92
C GLN A 37 -1.58 11.53 -35.70
N ALA A 38 -1.11 10.33 -36.05
CA ALA A 38 -1.84 9.43 -36.96
C ALA A 38 -2.37 8.14 -36.31
N GLY A 39 -2.04 7.80 -35.06
CA GLY A 39 -2.48 6.53 -34.46
C GLY A 39 -1.91 5.27 -35.13
N LYS A 40 -2.38 4.08 -34.72
CA LYS A 40 -1.91 2.76 -35.22
C LYS A 40 -3.03 2.03 -35.95
N ILE A 41 -2.78 1.59 -37.17
CA ILE A 41 -3.63 0.65 -37.91
C ILE A 41 -3.24 -0.80 -37.57
N PHE A 42 -4.21 -1.67 -37.37
CA PHE A 42 -4.01 -3.11 -37.20
C PHE A 42 -5.19 -3.88 -37.78
N GLY A 43 -5.04 -5.18 -37.99
CA GLY A 43 -6.12 -5.97 -38.56
C GLY A 43 -5.83 -7.46 -38.66
N LEU A 44 -6.90 -8.23 -38.86
CA LEU A 44 -6.89 -9.67 -39.09
C LEU A 44 -7.60 -9.95 -40.41
N ILE A 45 -6.93 -10.70 -41.29
CA ILE A 45 -7.44 -11.09 -42.60
C ILE A 45 -7.43 -12.61 -42.67
N GLU A 46 -8.58 -13.20 -42.94
CA GLU A 46 -8.78 -14.62 -43.20
C GLU A 46 -9.49 -14.77 -44.55
N ILE A 47 -8.86 -15.50 -45.48
CA ILE A 47 -9.43 -15.78 -46.80
C ILE A 47 -9.26 -17.27 -47.10
N GLU A 48 -10.38 -17.96 -47.32
CA GLU A 48 -10.36 -19.36 -47.77
C GLU A 48 -10.47 -19.41 -49.30
N SER A 49 -9.41 -19.87 -49.97
CA SER A 49 -9.38 -19.97 -51.43
C SER A 49 -8.28 -20.91 -51.93
N ASN A 50 -8.51 -21.55 -53.07
CA ASN A 50 -7.53 -22.44 -53.70
C ASN A 50 -6.49 -21.72 -54.57
N ASP A 51 -6.69 -20.43 -54.83
CA ASP A 51 -5.85 -19.60 -55.69
C ASP A 51 -4.51 -19.27 -55.00
N ALA A 52 -3.40 -19.51 -55.70
CA ALA A 52 -2.06 -19.27 -55.19
C ALA A 52 -1.73 -17.77 -55.07
N LYS A 53 -2.51 -16.88 -55.68
CA LYS A 53 -2.30 -15.42 -55.66
C LYS A 53 -2.88 -14.72 -54.43
N ILE A 54 -3.62 -15.43 -53.58
CA ILE A 54 -4.29 -14.86 -52.40
C ILE A 54 -3.31 -14.22 -51.40
N PRO A 55 -2.13 -14.80 -51.10
CA PRO A 55 -1.13 -14.11 -50.28
C PRO A 55 -0.73 -12.74 -50.85
N ASN A 56 -0.61 -12.60 -52.17
CA ASN A 56 -0.28 -11.32 -52.81
C ASN A 56 -1.40 -10.31 -52.66
N LEU A 57 -2.67 -10.74 -52.72
CA LEU A 57 -3.82 -9.89 -52.45
C LEU A 57 -3.81 -9.40 -51.00
N ILE A 58 -3.54 -10.28 -50.04
CA ILE A 58 -3.46 -9.92 -48.61
C ILE A 58 -2.35 -8.88 -48.40
N ASP A 59 -1.17 -9.11 -48.99
CA ASP A 59 -0.06 -8.16 -48.92
C ASP A 59 -0.41 -6.80 -49.54
N LEU A 60 -1.08 -6.81 -50.70
CA LEU A 60 -1.56 -5.60 -51.34
C LEU A 60 -2.51 -4.82 -50.42
N ILE A 61 -3.52 -5.48 -49.83
CA ILE A 61 -4.48 -4.82 -48.93
C ILE A 61 -3.74 -4.15 -47.77
N ILE A 62 -2.81 -4.87 -47.14
CA ILE A 62 -2.04 -4.41 -45.98
C ILE A 62 -1.13 -3.23 -46.36
N GLU A 63 -0.45 -3.28 -47.50
CA GLU A 63 0.46 -2.21 -47.91
C GLU A 63 -0.30 -0.98 -48.42
N GLU A 64 -1.39 -1.14 -49.16
CA GLU A 64 -2.16 -0.02 -49.70
C GLU A 64 -2.88 0.76 -48.59
N ILE A 65 -3.48 0.10 -47.60
CA ILE A 65 -4.10 0.81 -46.47
C ILE A 65 -3.06 1.60 -45.67
N LYS A 66 -1.86 1.02 -45.46
CA LYS A 66 -0.73 1.71 -44.81
C LYS A 66 -0.30 2.92 -45.62
N ASN A 67 -0.10 2.76 -46.92
CA ASN A 67 0.40 3.80 -47.82
C ASN A 67 -0.59 4.96 -47.94
N HIS A 68 -1.88 4.65 -48.13
CA HIS A 68 -2.91 5.67 -48.24
C HIS A 68 -3.11 6.45 -46.95
N TYR A 69 -2.98 5.80 -45.78
CA TYR A 69 -3.17 6.46 -44.49
C TYR A 69 -1.92 7.25 -44.02
N TYR A 70 -0.72 6.66 -44.11
CA TYR A 70 0.51 7.27 -43.56
C TYR A 70 1.33 8.11 -44.55
N SER A 71 0.96 8.19 -45.83
CA SER A 71 1.73 8.96 -46.82
C SER A 71 1.84 10.44 -46.42
N PRO A 72 3.06 11.04 -46.42
CA PRO A 72 3.27 12.44 -46.07
C PRO A 72 2.45 13.43 -46.90
N VAL A 73 2.12 13.07 -48.14
CA VAL A 73 1.26 13.88 -49.02
C VAL A 73 -0.16 13.89 -48.49
N ASN A 74 -0.69 12.74 -48.09
CA ASN A 74 -2.04 12.62 -47.54
C ASN A 74 -2.15 13.25 -46.15
N LEU A 75 -1.11 13.11 -45.29
CA LEU A 75 -1.07 13.73 -43.97
C LEU A 75 -1.05 15.27 -44.04
N LYS A 76 -0.39 15.85 -45.06
CA LYS A 76 -0.41 17.31 -45.31
C LYS A 76 -1.75 17.78 -45.88
N GLN A 77 -2.38 16.99 -46.74
CA GLN A 77 -3.70 17.28 -47.30
C GLN A 77 -4.82 17.12 -46.26
N ALA A 78 -4.60 16.31 -45.23
CA ALA A 78 -5.56 16.04 -44.17
C ALA A 78 -5.49 17.03 -42.98
N GLN A 79 -4.76 18.15 -43.10
CA GLN A 79 -4.78 19.19 -42.09
C GLN A 79 -6.20 19.73 -41.89
N GLY A 80 -6.81 19.41 -40.74
CA GLY A 80 -8.18 19.78 -40.37
C GLY A 80 -9.20 18.64 -40.42
N LEU A 81 -8.85 17.45 -40.92
CA LEU A 81 -9.71 16.26 -40.88
C LEU A 81 -9.45 15.41 -39.63
N SER A 82 -10.51 14.84 -39.07
CA SER A 82 -10.42 13.89 -37.96
C SER A 82 -9.74 12.58 -38.39
N ALA A 83 -9.19 11.83 -37.43
CA ALA A 83 -8.54 10.54 -37.71
C ALA A 83 -9.49 9.52 -38.38
N SER A 84 -10.79 9.57 -38.03
CA SER A 84 -11.85 8.76 -38.66
C SER A 84 -12.02 9.07 -40.14
N GLU A 85 -12.10 10.35 -40.52
CA GLU A 85 -12.30 10.75 -41.93
C GLU A 85 -11.08 10.39 -42.79
N GLN A 86 -9.88 10.49 -42.22
CA GLN A 86 -8.65 10.05 -42.89
C GLN A 86 -8.65 8.53 -43.12
N PHE A 87 -9.10 7.77 -42.13
CA PHE A 87 -9.22 6.31 -42.21
C PHE A 87 -10.22 5.88 -43.28
N GLU A 88 -11.41 6.50 -43.31
CA GLU A 88 -12.42 6.25 -44.34
C GLU A 88 -11.90 6.56 -45.76
N SER A 89 -11.20 7.68 -45.93
CA SER A 89 -10.59 8.05 -47.20
C SER A 89 -9.54 7.03 -47.66
N ALA A 90 -8.73 6.52 -46.72
CA ALA A 90 -7.74 5.49 -47.00
C ALA A 90 -8.40 4.17 -47.42
N LEU A 91 -9.42 3.71 -46.68
CA LEU A 91 -10.21 2.51 -47.02
C LEU A 91 -10.85 2.63 -48.41
N LYS A 92 -11.40 3.79 -48.76
CA LYS A 92 -11.99 4.03 -50.09
C LYS A 92 -10.97 3.89 -51.21
N LYS A 93 -9.75 4.40 -51.03
CA LYS A 93 -8.67 4.24 -52.00
C LYS A 93 -8.20 2.78 -52.09
N THR A 94 -8.07 2.11 -50.94
CA THR A 94 -7.72 0.68 -50.89
C THR A 94 -8.75 -0.18 -51.62
N ASN A 95 -10.06 0.11 -51.49
CA ASN A 95 -11.11 -0.59 -52.25
C ASN A 95 -10.83 -0.53 -53.76
N LEU A 96 -10.46 0.64 -54.31
CA LEU A 96 -10.17 0.80 -55.73
C LEU A 96 -8.94 -0.01 -56.18
N THR A 97 -7.89 -0.06 -55.35
CA THR A 97 -6.69 -0.85 -55.65
C THR A 97 -6.97 -2.35 -55.61
N ILE A 98 -7.79 -2.81 -54.65
CA ILE A 98 -8.27 -4.20 -54.59
C ILE A 98 -9.03 -4.54 -55.88
N THR A 99 -10.01 -3.73 -56.28
CA THR A 99 -10.79 -3.99 -57.50
C THR A 99 -9.87 -4.09 -58.72
N SER A 100 -8.95 -3.14 -58.88
CA SER A 100 -8.00 -3.13 -60.01
C SER A 100 -7.11 -4.37 -60.05
N PHE A 101 -6.65 -4.85 -58.89
CA PHE A 101 -5.82 -6.05 -58.80
C PHE A 101 -6.58 -7.33 -59.10
N LEU A 102 -7.82 -7.45 -58.61
CA LEU A 102 -8.67 -8.61 -58.89
C LEU A 102 -9.00 -8.73 -60.38
N GLU A 103 -9.27 -7.58 -61.03
CA GLU A 103 -9.50 -7.51 -62.47
C GLU A 103 -8.23 -7.85 -63.27
N SER A 104 -7.06 -7.31 -62.90
CA SER A 104 -5.81 -7.55 -63.64
C SER A 104 -5.31 -8.98 -63.51
N GLU A 105 -5.43 -9.57 -62.31
CA GLU A 105 -4.93 -10.92 -62.03
C GLU A 105 -5.94 -12.02 -62.31
N GLN A 106 -7.17 -11.67 -62.72
CA GLN A 106 -8.30 -12.57 -62.99
C GLN A 106 -8.62 -13.49 -61.80
N ILE A 107 -8.55 -12.95 -60.58
CA ILE A 107 -8.79 -13.72 -59.34
C ILE A 107 -10.30 -13.74 -59.08
N SER A 108 -10.89 -14.94 -59.04
CA SER A 108 -12.29 -15.13 -58.66
C SER A 108 -12.39 -15.37 -57.15
N LEU A 109 -12.88 -14.40 -56.40
CA LEU A 109 -13.10 -14.51 -54.95
C LEU A 109 -14.52 -14.92 -54.62
N ASN A 110 -14.67 -15.86 -53.69
CA ASN A 110 -15.96 -16.10 -53.03
C ASN A 110 -16.06 -15.19 -51.82
N LEU A 111 -16.91 -14.18 -51.92
CA LEU A 111 -17.03 -13.14 -50.91
C LEU A 111 -17.59 -13.64 -49.56
N ASN A 112 -18.26 -14.80 -49.54
CA ASN A 112 -18.71 -15.45 -48.30
C ASN A 112 -17.59 -16.16 -47.53
N LYS A 113 -16.39 -16.23 -48.11
CA LYS A 113 -15.19 -16.88 -47.54
C LYS A 113 -14.09 -15.87 -47.21
N ILE A 114 -14.48 -14.61 -47.05
CA ILE A 114 -13.60 -13.49 -46.76
C ILE A 114 -14.02 -12.88 -45.43
N ASN A 115 -13.09 -12.94 -44.50
CA ASN A 115 -13.24 -12.47 -43.15
C ASN A 115 -12.13 -11.44 -42.93
N ILE A 116 -12.46 -10.15 -42.82
CA ILE A 116 -11.46 -9.08 -42.67
C ILE A 116 -11.91 -8.10 -41.61
N VAL A 117 -11.02 -7.81 -40.66
CA VAL A 117 -11.12 -6.65 -39.77
C VAL A 117 -9.91 -5.76 -39.98
N ILE A 118 -10.14 -4.47 -40.23
CA ILE A 118 -9.11 -3.44 -40.21
C ILE A 118 -9.55 -2.36 -39.23
N ALA A 119 -8.67 -2.03 -38.29
CA ALA A 119 -8.93 -1.10 -37.20
C ALA A 119 -7.84 -0.02 -37.11
N LEU A 120 -8.23 1.17 -36.67
CA LEU A 120 -7.39 2.30 -36.32
C LEU A 120 -7.63 2.64 -34.85
N ILE A 121 -6.57 2.69 -34.06
CA ILE A 121 -6.58 3.23 -32.70
C ILE A 121 -5.78 4.52 -32.64
N HIS A 122 -6.43 5.61 -32.24
CA HIS A 122 -5.82 6.91 -32.03
C HIS A 122 -6.21 7.43 -30.64
N ASN A 123 -5.24 7.50 -29.73
CA ASN A 123 -5.45 7.79 -28.30
C ASN A 123 -6.43 6.80 -27.65
N LYS A 124 -7.70 7.18 -27.49
CA LYS A 124 -8.78 6.33 -26.94
C LYS A 124 -9.81 5.95 -28.00
N GLU A 125 -9.76 6.56 -29.18
CA GLU A 125 -10.73 6.39 -30.25
C GLU A 125 -10.35 5.20 -31.12
N LEU A 126 -11.25 4.23 -31.19
CA LEU A 126 -11.12 3.03 -31.99
C LEU A 126 -12.13 3.11 -33.15
N HIS A 127 -11.62 3.02 -34.37
CA HIS A 127 -12.42 2.94 -35.59
C HIS A 127 -12.10 1.63 -36.29
N PHE A 128 -13.08 0.86 -36.73
CA PHE A 128 -12.80 -0.38 -37.45
C PHE A 128 -13.85 -0.70 -38.50
N THR A 129 -13.45 -1.42 -39.53
CA THR A 129 -14.32 -1.97 -40.57
C THR A 129 -14.24 -3.49 -40.51
N VAL A 130 -15.36 -4.15 -40.81
CA VAL A 130 -15.52 -5.60 -40.73
C VAL A 130 -16.20 -6.12 -41.99
N ILE A 131 -15.67 -7.20 -42.52
CA ILE A 131 -16.24 -8.01 -43.60
C ILE A 131 -16.25 -9.46 -43.12
N GLY A 132 -17.34 -10.19 -43.39
CA GLY A 132 -17.47 -11.60 -43.05
C GLY A 132 -17.77 -11.85 -41.58
N ASP A 133 -17.40 -13.04 -41.12
CA ASP A 133 -17.63 -13.53 -39.76
C ASP A 133 -16.30 -13.58 -39.00
N ILE A 134 -16.08 -12.60 -38.13
CA ILE A 134 -14.92 -12.49 -37.24
C ILE A 134 -15.42 -12.14 -35.84
N GLY A 135 -14.94 -12.83 -34.81
CA GLY A 135 -15.26 -12.50 -33.42
C GLY A 135 -14.59 -11.18 -33.00
N ILE A 136 -15.37 -10.17 -32.63
CA ILE A 136 -14.87 -8.94 -31.97
C ILE A 136 -15.50 -8.83 -30.58
N ILE A 137 -14.69 -9.07 -29.57
CA ILE A 137 -15.12 -9.17 -28.17
C ILE A 137 -14.41 -8.10 -27.35
N LEU A 138 -15.17 -7.30 -26.62
CA LEU A 138 -14.66 -6.35 -25.64
C LEU A 138 -14.81 -6.92 -24.24
N PHE A 139 -13.69 -7.11 -23.55
CA PHE A 139 -13.64 -7.34 -22.12
C PHE A 139 -13.61 -6.00 -21.41
N TYR A 140 -14.80 -5.55 -21.02
CA TYR A 140 -15.01 -4.26 -20.37
C TYR A 140 -14.78 -4.37 -18.86
N ASN A 141 -13.82 -3.61 -18.33
CA ASN A 141 -13.42 -3.71 -16.94
C ASN A 141 -14.44 -3.03 -16.00
N ILE A 142 -14.92 -3.75 -14.98
CA ILE A 142 -15.84 -3.21 -13.95
C ILE A 142 -15.11 -2.97 -12.62
N SER A 143 -14.25 -3.90 -12.20
CA SER A 143 -13.49 -3.83 -10.94
C SER A 143 -12.26 -4.74 -11.03
N ARG A 144 -11.36 -4.72 -10.02
CA ARG A 144 -10.20 -5.65 -9.97
C ARG A 144 -10.68 -7.10 -10.20
N ASN A 145 -10.18 -7.72 -11.27
CA ASN A 145 -10.50 -9.08 -11.75
C ASN A 145 -11.98 -9.35 -12.12
N ASN A 146 -12.73 -8.32 -12.53
CA ASN A 146 -14.10 -8.49 -12.99
C ASN A 146 -14.34 -7.79 -14.33
N TYR A 147 -14.52 -8.57 -15.40
CA TYR A 147 -14.76 -8.11 -16.75
C TYR A 147 -16.14 -8.52 -17.24
N ARG A 148 -16.87 -7.56 -17.84
CA ARG A 148 -18.07 -7.83 -18.62
C ARG A 148 -17.68 -8.13 -20.05
N ILE A 149 -18.19 -9.24 -20.57
CA ILE A 149 -18.02 -9.63 -21.97
C ILE A 149 -19.06 -8.89 -22.81
N ILE A 150 -18.62 -8.20 -23.86
CA ILE A 150 -19.48 -7.55 -24.84
C ILE A 150 -19.07 -8.02 -26.24
N ASN A 151 -19.97 -8.71 -26.95
CA ASN A 151 -19.77 -9.04 -28.36
C ASN A 151 -20.23 -7.84 -29.21
N ILE A 152 -19.28 -7.20 -29.91
CA ILE A 152 -19.54 -5.92 -30.58
C ILE A 152 -20.37 -6.14 -31.86
N ILE A 153 -20.22 -7.27 -32.54
CA ILE A 153 -20.96 -7.53 -33.79
C ILE A 153 -22.42 -7.87 -33.50
N GLU A 154 -22.67 -8.72 -32.50
CA GLU A 154 -24.03 -9.17 -32.12
C GLU A 154 -24.93 -8.03 -31.60
N SER A 155 -24.32 -6.95 -31.10
CA SER A 155 -25.02 -5.75 -30.61
C SER A 155 -25.32 -4.69 -31.69
N THR A 156 -24.80 -4.88 -32.91
CA THR A 156 -25.08 -4.01 -34.07
C THR A 156 -26.11 -4.67 -35.00
N GLN A 157 -27.40 -4.46 -34.74
CA GLN A 157 -28.53 -5.05 -35.50
C GLN A 157 -28.70 -4.55 -36.96
N SER A 158 -27.63 -4.26 -37.71
CA SER A 158 -27.74 -3.74 -39.08
C SER A 158 -26.93 -4.54 -40.10
N THR A 159 -27.65 -5.37 -40.85
CA THR A 159 -27.43 -5.67 -42.28
C THR A 159 -25.98 -5.65 -42.77
N GLN A 160 -25.27 -6.78 -42.64
CA GLN A 160 -24.15 -7.08 -43.53
C GLN A 160 -24.70 -7.05 -44.96
N THR A 161 -24.45 -5.96 -45.67
CA THR A 161 -24.84 -5.82 -47.07
C THR A 161 -24.06 -6.86 -47.85
N SER A 162 -24.69 -7.53 -48.82
CA SER A 162 -24.01 -8.48 -49.68
C SER A 162 -22.72 -7.85 -50.21
N PRO A 163 -21.56 -8.50 -50.04
CA PRO A 163 -20.28 -7.91 -50.41
C PRO A 163 -20.29 -7.53 -51.90
N ASP A 164 -20.06 -6.24 -52.15
CA ASP A 164 -19.91 -5.66 -53.48
C ASP A 164 -18.42 -5.40 -53.69
N LEU A 165 -17.86 -5.90 -54.80
CA LEU A 165 -16.44 -5.75 -55.14
C LEU A 165 -15.99 -4.28 -55.23
N LEU A 166 -16.93 -3.35 -55.48
CA LEU A 166 -16.67 -1.90 -55.51
C LEU A 166 -16.76 -1.23 -54.12
N LYS A 167 -17.32 -1.92 -53.11
CA LYS A 167 -17.53 -1.40 -51.75
C LYS A 167 -17.05 -2.41 -50.70
N PHE A 168 -15.83 -2.92 -50.89
CA PHE A 168 -15.22 -3.93 -50.01
C PHE A 168 -15.33 -3.53 -48.53
N PHE A 169 -14.81 -2.34 -48.17
CA PHE A 169 -15.04 -1.72 -46.86
C PHE A 169 -16.17 -0.67 -46.95
N SER A 170 -17.40 -1.05 -46.58
CA SER A 170 -18.59 -0.21 -46.74
C SER A 170 -19.00 0.57 -45.49
N GLN A 171 -18.55 0.14 -44.31
CA GLN A 171 -18.92 0.72 -43.02
C GLN A 171 -17.72 0.82 -42.08
N VAL A 172 -17.72 1.86 -41.24
CA VAL A 172 -16.76 2.05 -40.15
C VAL A 172 -17.53 2.19 -38.84
N ILE A 173 -17.23 1.31 -37.89
CA ILE A 173 -17.76 1.34 -36.53
C ILE A 173 -16.77 2.10 -35.67
N SER A 174 -17.26 3.08 -34.91
CA SER A 174 -16.44 3.96 -34.08
C SER A 174 -16.84 3.85 -32.63
N GLY A 175 -15.85 3.84 -31.73
CA GLY A 175 -16.06 3.76 -30.29
C GLY A 175 -14.84 4.24 -29.50
N GLN A 176 -14.94 4.16 -28.18
CA GLN A 176 -13.83 4.49 -27.28
C GLN A 176 -13.47 3.29 -26.41
N VAL A 177 -12.18 3.07 -26.22
CA VAL A 177 -11.63 2.04 -25.34
C VAL A 177 -11.04 2.72 -24.10
N ARG A 178 -11.32 2.19 -22.89
CA ARG A 178 -10.79 2.76 -21.64
C ARG A 178 -9.47 2.07 -21.25
N PRO A 179 -8.62 2.72 -20.44
CA PRO A 179 -7.49 2.03 -19.82
C PRO A 179 -7.95 0.76 -19.10
N ARG A 180 -7.21 -0.35 -19.28
CA ARG A 180 -7.51 -1.70 -18.76
C ARG A 180 -8.67 -2.44 -19.45
N ASP A 181 -9.39 -1.84 -20.39
CA ASP A 181 -10.26 -2.62 -21.28
C ASP A 181 -9.37 -3.42 -22.24
N ILE A 182 -9.81 -4.63 -22.59
CA ILE A 182 -9.13 -5.46 -23.59
C ILE A 182 -10.10 -5.74 -24.73
N LEU A 183 -9.73 -5.32 -25.94
CA LEU A 183 -10.44 -5.68 -27.15
C LEU A 183 -9.75 -6.88 -27.80
N MET A 184 -10.49 -7.95 -28.04
CA MET A 184 -10.01 -9.13 -28.75
C MET A 184 -10.70 -9.24 -30.12
N VAL A 185 -9.91 -9.51 -31.16
CA VAL A 185 -10.37 -9.86 -32.50
C VAL A 185 -9.88 -11.26 -32.83
N THR A 186 -10.75 -12.15 -33.28
CA THR A 186 -10.40 -13.55 -33.53
C THR A 186 -11.17 -14.18 -34.68
N THR A 187 -10.59 -15.17 -35.36
CA THR A 187 -11.30 -16.01 -36.33
C THR A 187 -12.45 -16.75 -35.65
N SER A 188 -13.60 -16.87 -36.32
CA SER A 188 -14.82 -17.44 -35.69
C SER A 188 -14.66 -18.90 -35.27
N ASN A 189 -13.79 -19.66 -35.95
CA ASN A 189 -13.46 -21.04 -35.59
C ASN A 189 -12.80 -21.19 -34.20
N LEU A 190 -12.21 -20.13 -33.62
CA LEU A 190 -11.66 -20.22 -32.26
C LEU A 190 -12.76 -20.47 -31.22
N LEU A 191 -13.92 -19.87 -31.43
CA LEU A 191 -15.05 -19.91 -30.50
C LEU A 191 -15.73 -21.29 -30.46
N ASP A 192 -15.45 -22.14 -31.45
CA ASP A 192 -15.90 -23.54 -31.48
C ASP A 192 -15.16 -24.41 -30.46
N TYR A 193 -13.94 -24.01 -30.08
CA TYR A 193 -13.06 -24.76 -29.18
C TYR A 193 -12.97 -24.13 -27.77
N PHE A 194 -13.10 -22.81 -27.68
CA PHE A 194 -12.97 -22.08 -26.43
C PHE A 194 -14.20 -21.21 -26.17
N SER A 195 -14.84 -21.41 -25.01
CA SER A 195 -15.86 -20.48 -24.52
C SER A 195 -15.26 -19.10 -24.28
N VAL A 196 -16.03 -18.03 -24.54
CA VAL A 196 -15.57 -16.65 -24.33
C VAL A 196 -15.11 -16.39 -22.89
N ASP A 197 -15.73 -17.01 -21.87
CA ASP A 197 -15.29 -16.91 -20.48
C ASP A 197 -13.92 -17.54 -20.22
N ARG A 198 -13.62 -18.68 -20.86
CA ARG A 198 -12.30 -19.30 -20.76
C ARG A 198 -11.24 -18.41 -21.40
N ILE A 199 -11.53 -17.87 -22.58
CA ILE A 199 -10.63 -16.94 -23.27
C ILE A 199 -10.40 -15.68 -22.45
N LYS A 200 -11.48 -15.11 -21.88
CA LYS A 200 -11.41 -13.98 -20.96
C LYS A 200 -10.43 -14.27 -19.83
N ASN A 201 -10.60 -15.36 -19.08
CA ASN A 201 -9.73 -15.69 -17.96
C ASN A 201 -8.26 -15.84 -18.40
N ILE A 202 -8.00 -16.55 -19.51
CA ILE A 202 -6.63 -16.69 -20.05
C ILE A 202 -6.01 -15.31 -20.38
N ILE A 203 -6.78 -14.41 -21.00
CA ILE A 203 -6.27 -13.10 -21.45
C ILE A 203 -6.23 -12.06 -20.32
N THR A 204 -7.11 -12.16 -19.31
CA THR A 204 -7.26 -11.15 -18.25
C THR A 204 -6.53 -11.48 -16.94
N ASP A 205 -6.27 -12.76 -16.64
CA ASP A 205 -5.62 -13.18 -15.39
C ASP A 205 -4.09 -12.94 -15.41
N GLN A 206 -3.52 -12.76 -16.61
CA GLN A 206 -2.11 -12.46 -16.84
C GLN A 206 -1.96 -11.17 -17.65
N LEU A 207 -0.73 -10.70 -17.90
CA LEU A 207 -0.52 -9.64 -18.87
C LEU A 207 -1.04 -10.10 -20.25
N PRO A 208 -1.68 -9.24 -21.06
CA PRO A 208 -2.28 -9.66 -22.33
C PRO A 208 -1.31 -10.30 -23.34
N ALA A 209 0.00 -10.12 -23.15
CA ALA A 209 1.03 -10.78 -23.96
C ALA A 209 1.22 -12.24 -23.54
N ASP A 210 1.26 -12.50 -22.23
CA ASP A 210 1.46 -13.83 -21.66
C ASP A 210 0.22 -14.71 -21.91
N GLY A 211 -0.98 -14.15 -21.73
CA GLY A 211 -2.22 -14.86 -22.02
C GLY A 211 -2.39 -15.26 -23.50
N ILE A 212 -1.84 -14.48 -24.45
CA ILE A 212 -1.83 -14.87 -25.87
C ILE A 212 -0.84 -16.02 -26.12
N VAL A 213 0.30 -16.04 -25.43
CA VAL A 213 1.27 -17.14 -25.53
C VAL A 213 0.67 -18.42 -24.96
N GLU A 214 0.00 -18.35 -23.81
CA GLU A 214 -0.72 -19.50 -23.25
C GLU A 214 -1.82 -20.00 -24.19
N LEU A 215 -2.62 -19.10 -24.78
CA LEU A 215 -3.63 -19.48 -25.77
C LEU A 215 -3.02 -20.16 -27.01
N LYS A 216 -1.84 -19.71 -27.44
CA LYS A 216 -1.09 -20.33 -28.54
C LYS A 216 -0.68 -21.75 -28.18
N GLU A 217 -0.07 -21.95 -27.02
CA GLU A 217 0.37 -23.26 -26.55
C GLU A 217 -0.82 -24.24 -26.48
N LEU A 218 -1.95 -23.79 -25.94
CA LEU A 218 -3.19 -24.59 -25.91
C LEU A 218 -3.70 -24.97 -27.31
N LEU A 219 -3.61 -24.06 -28.29
CA LEU A 219 -4.03 -24.35 -29.67
C LEU A 219 -3.07 -25.30 -30.38
N GLU A 220 -1.77 -25.22 -30.09
CA GLU A 220 -0.75 -26.12 -30.63
C GLU A 220 -0.84 -27.52 -30.02
N GLU A 221 -1.20 -27.64 -28.73
CA GLU A 221 -1.41 -28.93 -28.06
C GLU A 221 -2.62 -29.73 -28.59
N MET A 222 -3.63 -29.06 -29.13
CA MET A 222 -4.89 -29.69 -29.53
C MET A 222 -4.87 -30.41 -30.90
N ASP A 223 -3.76 -30.35 -31.66
CA ASP A 223 -3.57 -31.01 -32.98
C ASP A 223 -4.74 -30.79 -33.98
N ILE A 224 -5.13 -29.53 -34.21
CA ILE A 224 -6.44 -29.19 -34.82
C ILE A 224 -6.50 -29.13 -36.37
N LYS A 225 -5.47 -29.03 -37.20
CA LYS A 225 -5.65 -28.85 -38.69
C LYS A 225 -6.59 -27.72 -39.12
N GLN A 226 -6.64 -26.62 -38.37
CA GLN A 226 -7.25 -25.36 -38.81
C GLN A 226 -6.32 -24.21 -38.47
N ASN A 227 -6.43 -23.12 -39.22
CA ASN A 227 -5.67 -21.91 -38.97
C ASN A 227 -6.45 -21.01 -38.01
N PHE A 228 -5.75 -20.41 -37.05
CA PHE A 228 -6.35 -19.53 -36.05
C PHE A 228 -5.69 -18.16 -36.08
N GLY A 229 -6.50 -17.12 -35.90
CA GLY A 229 -6.02 -15.75 -35.74
C GLY A 229 -6.58 -15.12 -34.47
N VAL A 230 -5.72 -14.47 -33.70
CA VAL A 230 -6.09 -13.69 -32.50
C VAL A 230 -5.31 -12.39 -32.46
N LEU A 231 -5.98 -11.29 -32.16
CA LEU A 231 -5.41 -9.99 -31.84
C LEU A 231 -6.01 -9.53 -30.51
N ALA A 232 -5.17 -9.10 -29.57
CA ALA A 232 -5.63 -8.41 -28.36
C ALA A 232 -5.03 -7.01 -28.29
N LEU A 233 -5.90 -6.01 -28.14
CA LEU A 233 -5.58 -4.61 -27.94
C LEU A 233 -5.85 -4.23 -26.48
N GLY A 234 -4.84 -3.67 -25.82
CA GLY A 234 -4.97 -2.97 -24.53
C GLY A 234 -4.40 -1.55 -24.61
N LEU A 235 -4.97 -0.64 -23.82
CA LEU A 235 -4.44 0.72 -23.66
C LEU A 235 -3.63 0.80 -22.38
N ASP A 236 -2.31 0.99 -22.53
CA ASP A 236 -1.38 1.20 -21.43
C ASP A 236 -0.89 2.65 -21.41
N LYS A 237 -0.51 3.14 -20.22
CA LYS A 237 0.33 4.33 -20.16
C LYS A 237 1.70 3.96 -20.76
N PRO A 238 2.23 4.70 -21.75
CA PRO A 238 3.53 4.46 -22.32
C PRO A 238 4.55 4.61 -21.19
N ILE A 239 5.18 3.51 -20.84
CA ILE A 239 6.45 3.55 -20.14
C ILE A 239 7.40 4.20 -21.15
N ILE A 240 7.88 5.41 -20.86
CA ILE A 240 8.93 6.06 -21.64
C ILE A 240 10.18 5.20 -21.47
N ARG A 241 10.28 4.14 -22.27
CA ARG A 241 11.48 3.32 -22.39
C ARG A 241 12.49 4.14 -23.19
N ALA A 242 13.58 4.52 -22.52
CA ALA A 242 14.76 5.08 -23.16
C ALA A 242 15.18 4.23 -24.38
N LYS A 243 15.69 4.93 -25.41
CA LYS A 243 16.06 4.36 -26.71
C LYS A 243 16.98 3.14 -26.59
N LYS A 244 16.68 2.12 -27.41
CA LYS A 244 17.40 0.85 -27.55
C LYS A 244 18.74 1.01 -28.30
N GLN A 245 19.80 0.37 -27.81
CA GLN A 245 20.97 -0.09 -28.59
C GLN A 245 21.58 -1.35 -27.90
N PRO A 246 22.36 -2.16 -28.63
CA PRO A 246 21.97 -3.32 -29.41
C PRO A 246 22.02 -4.66 -28.63
N ASN A 247 21.51 -5.73 -29.27
CA ASN A 247 21.42 -7.11 -28.77
C ASN A 247 22.66 -7.58 -27.99
N ILE A 248 22.45 -7.98 -26.75
CA ILE A 248 23.33 -8.85 -25.98
C ILE A 248 22.54 -10.13 -25.72
N SER A 249 23.15 -11.27 -26.06
CA SER A 249 22.67 -12.63 -25.82
C SER A 249 22.04 -12.79 -24.43
N GLU A 250 20.87 -13.41 -24.38
CA GLU A 250 20.17 -13.77 -23.13
C GLU A 250 21.14 -14.46 -22.16
N PHE A 251 21.44 -13.78 -21.05
CA PHE A 251 22.04 -14.41 -19.89
C PHE A 251 20.90 -15.01 -19.07
N ASN A 252 20.89 -16.35 -18.95
CA ASN A 252 19.82 -17.06 -18.28
C ASN A 252 19.89 -16.85 -16.75
N TYR A 253 19.03 -15.96 -16.23
CA TYR A 253 18.93 -15.57 -14.82
C TYR A 253 18.66 -16.73 -13.85
N SER A 254 18.14 -17.86 -14.33
CA SER A 254 17.90 -19.05 -13.48
C SER A 254 19.19 -19.72 -12.98
N GLN A 255 20.29 -19.63 -13.74
CA GLN A 255 21.58 -20.19 -13.33
C GLN A 255 22.34 -19.30 -12.34
N ALA A 256 22.10 -17.99 -12.33
CA ALA A 256 22.73 -17.08 -11.37
C ALA A 256 22.08 -17.16 -9.97
N ALA A 257 20.74 -17.19 -9.89
CA ALA A 257 20.00 -17.34 -8.64
C ALA A 257 20.30 -18.69 -7.95
N SER A 258 20.49 -19.76 -8.72
CA SER A 258 20.82 -21.09 -8.19
C SER A 258 22.19 -21.15 -7.46
N ARG A 259 23.14 -20.26 -7.79
CA ARG A 259 24.47 -20.25 -7.17
C ARG A 259 24.46 -19.58 -5.79
N ASP A 260 23.57 -18.62 -5.57
CA ASP A 260 23.42 -17.95 -4.27
C ASP A 260 22.68 -18.84 -3.26
N SER A 261 21.64 -19.56 -3.69
CA SER A 261 20.95 -20.54 -2.84
C SER A 261 21.86 -21.71 -2.43
N ILE A 262 22.75 -22.16 -3.32
CA ILE A 262 23.75 -23.20 -2.99
C ILE A 262 24.78 -22.68 -1.99
N LYS A 263 25.17 -21.41 -2.07
CA LYS A 263 26.13 -20.79 -1.13
C LYS A 263 25.53 -20.64 0.27
N GLU A 264 24.24 -20.33 0.35
CA GLU A 264 23.47 -20.25 1.59
C GLU A 264 23.26 -21.64 2.22
N LEU A 265 23.00 -22.66 1.39
CA LEU A 265 22.89 -24.05 1.84
C LEU A 265 24.22 -24.62 2.37
N ILE A 266 25.34 -24.32 1.71
CA ILE A 266 26.70 -24.73 2.14
C ILE A 266 27.10 -24.07 3.46
N ASN A 267 26.69 -22.81 3.67
CA ASN A 267 26.93 -22.12 4.94
C ASN A 267 26.05 -22.68 6.07
N THR A 268 24.81 -23.07 5.75
CA THR A 268 23.91 -23.71 6.72
C THR A 268 24.39 -25.11 7.08
N GLU A 269 24.89 -25.88 6.10
CA GLU A 269 25.49 -27.20 6.32
C GLU A 269 26.71 -27.11 7.24
N LYS A 270 27.63 -26.16 7.01
CA LYS A 270 28.81 -25.92 7.89
C LYS A 270 28.44 -25.53 9.32
N GLU A 271 27.37 -24.76 9.52
CA GLU A 271 26.89 -24.38 10.84
C GLU A 271 26.16 -25.55 11.54
N THR A 272 25.46 -26.41 10.80
CA THR A 272 24.88 -27.64 11.35
C THR A 272 25.90 -28.73 11.64
N GLU A 273 27.00 -28.81 10.89
CA GLU A 273 28.09 -29.76 11.10
C GLU A 273 28.86 -29.43 12.40
N LYS A 274 29.04 -28.14 12.72
CA LYS A 274 29.54 -27.70 14.04
C LYS A 274 28.63 -28.07 15.21
N LEU A 275 27.32 -28.15 14.97
CA LEU A 275 26.31 -28.49 15.99
C LEU A 275 26.09 -30.01 16.13
N LEU A 276 26.54 -30.82 15.17
CA LEU A 276 26.29 -32.26 15.11
C LEU A 276 27.52 -33.15 15.29
N THR A 277 28.72 -32.61 15.53
CA THR A 277 29.85 -33.44 16.00
C THR A 277 29.74 -33.71 17.51
N PRO A 278 29.55 -34.97 17.95
CA PRO A 278 29.48 -35.30 19.36
C PRO A 278 30.90 -35.62 19.83
N SER A 279 31.59 -34.65 20.43
CA SER A 279 32.71 -35.00 21.30
C SER A 279 32.99 -33.90 22.30
N LEU A 280 32.97 -34.33 23.57
CA LEU A 280 33.47 -33.66 24.78
C LEU A 280 32.46 -32.76 25.49
N LEU A 281 31.71 -33.36 26.41
CA LEU A 281 31.52 -32.88 27.80
C LEU A 281 30.76 -33.95 28.62
N PRO A 282 31.39 -34.58 29.63
CA PRO A 282 30.76 -35.62 30.43
C PRO A 282 30.32 -35.08 31.79
N GLU A 283 29.09 -34.56 31.97
CA GLU A 283 28.50 -34.45 33.34
C GLU A 283 26.98 -34.16 33.49
N ILE A 284 26.12 -34.42 32.50
CA ILE A 284 24.65 -34.19 32.64
C ILE A 284 23.90 -35.49 33.02
N LYS A 285 24.42 -36.26 33.99
CA LYS A 285 23.82 -37.55 34.41
C LYS A 285 22.93 -37.50 35.65
N LYS A 286 22.51 -36.33 36.13
CA LYS A 286 21.68 -36.23 37.36
C LYS A 286 20.24 -35.73 37.21
N TYR A 287 19.77 -35.35 36.02
CA TYR A 287 18.42 -34.75 35.85
C TYR A 287 17.45 -35.48 34.91
N SER A 288 17.83 -36.59 34.26
CA SER A 288 16.96 -37.27 33.28
C SER A 288 15.92 -38.23 33.87
N ALA A 289 16.00 -38.58 35.16
CA ALA A 289 15.13 -39.59 35.77
C ALA A 289 13.75 -39.05 36.19
N LYS A 290 13.60 -37.74 36.44
CA LYS A 290 12.30 -37.14 36.82
C LYS A 290 11.46 -36.68 35.63
N PHE A 291 12.09 -36.40 34.48
CA PHE A 291 11.39 -35.93 33.28
C PHE A 291 10.64 -37.05 32.54
N LYS A 292 11.15 -38.30 32.62
CA LYS A 292 10.52 -39.47 31.99
C LYS A 292 9.22 -39.93 32.65
N MET A 293 8.96 -39.53 33.89
CA MET A 293 7.75 -39.94 34.61
C MET A 293 6.55 -39.02 34.33
N ALA A 294 6.79 -37.75 34.01
CA ALA A 294 5.74 -36.78 33.64
C ALA A 294 5.30 -36.89 32.17
N PHE A 295 6.17 -37.35 31.28
CA PHE A 295 5.85 -37.47 29.85
C PHE A 295 5.03 -38.74 29.51
N LYS A 296 5.08 -39.76 30.37
CA LYS A 296 4.40 -41.04 30.14
C LYS A 296 2.88 -40.98 30.40
N SER A 297 2.42 -40.10 31.28
CA SER A 297 0.99 -39.91 31.59
C SER A 297 0.24 -39.05 30.57
N TYR A 298 0.95 -38.34 29.69
CA TYR A 298 0.34 -37.53 28.62
C TYR A 298 0.14 -38.32 27.32
N LEU A 299 0.92 -39.38 27.09
CA LEU A 299 0.91 -40.18 25.86
C LEU A 299 -0.05 -41.38 25.87
N GLU A 300 -0.73 -41.66 26.99
CA GLU A 300 -1.73 -42.75 27.07
C GLU A 300 -3.18 -42.29 26.83
N LYS A 301 -3.41 -41.04 26.39
CA LYS A 301 -4.79 -40.52 26.19
C LYS A 301 -5.21 -40.21 24.75
N THR A 302 -4.42 -40.57 23.76
CA THR A 302 -4.78 -40.37 22.34
C THR A 302 -4.33 -41.54 21.47
N LYS A 303 -4.93 -42.72 21.71
CA LYS A 303 -4.98 -43.78 20.71
C LYS A 303 -6.25 -44.58 20.91
N ASP A 304 -7.32 -44.14 20.24
CA ASP A 304 -8.27 -45.05 19.61
C ASP A 304 -9.12 -44.27 18.61
N SER A 305 -9.37 -44.91 17.46
CA SER A 305 -10.32 -44.55 16.39
C SER A 305 -9.77 -43.78 15.18
N THR A 306 -8.96 -44.45 14.35
CA THR A 306 -9.00 -44.22 12.89
C THR A 306 -9.11 -45.56 12.16
N THR A 307 -10.24 -45.75 11.48
CA THR A 307 -10.55 -46.64 10.34
C THR A 307 -12.09 -46.66 10.28
N THR A 308 -12.79 -46.19 9.25
CA THR A 308 -13.02 -46.89 7.98
C THR A 308 -13.89 -45.96 7.09
N ILE A 309 -13.64 -45.92 5.77
CA ILE A 309 -14.48 -45.21 4.79
C ILE A 309 -15.27 -46.24 3.95
N TYR A 310 -16.51 -45.86 3.58
CA TYR A 310 -17.44 -46.34 2.53
C TYR A 310 -18.64 -47.25 2.92
N ARG A 311 -19.84 -46.64 3.02
CA ARG A 311 -21.02 -46.93 2.15
C ARG A 311 -22.18 -45.92 2.36
N ARG A 312 -22.75 -45.47 1.22
CA ARG A 312 -24.09 -44.86 0.94
C ARG A 312 -25.17 -45.12 2.03
N GLN A 313 -26.12 -44.23 2.35
CA GLN A 313 -27.04 -43.50 1.45
C GLN A 313 -27.97 -42.54 2.26
N THR A 314 -28.50 -41.53 1.57
CA THR A 314 -29.76 -40.78 1.79
C THR A 314 -29.91 -39.73 2.91
N ARG A 315 -30.23 -38.50 2.43
CA ARG A 315 -31.19 -37.48 2.93
C ARG A 315 -31.02 -37.07 4.42
N ILE A 316 -30.90 -35.78 4.73
CA ILE A 316 -32.04 -34.88 4.93
C ILE A 316 -31.53 -33.43 5.06
N SER A 317 -32.13 -32.55 4.24
CA SER A 317 -32.59 -31.18 4.45
C SER A 317 -31.87 -30.19 5.39
N ARG A 318 -31.55 -29.05 4.77
CA ARG A 318 -31.35 -27.69 5.34
C ARG A 318 -32.25 -27.39 6.54
N PRO A 319 -31.74 -26.81 7.64
CA PRO A 319 -32.60 -26.16 8.62
C PRO A 319 -33.06 -24.80 8.06
N LYS A 320 -34.38 -24.63 7.96
CA LYS A 320 -35.03 -23.34 7.73
C LYS A 320 -34.97 -22.51 9.00
N ILE A 321 -34.53 -21.27 8.85
CA ILE A 321 -34.73 -20.17 9.77
C ILE A 321 -36.23 -20.02 10.06
N LYS A 322 -36.62 -20.01 11.34
CA LYS A 322 -37.95 -19.55 11.77
C LYS A 322 -37.80 -18.32 12.65
N LEU A 323 -38.52 -17.28 12.23
CA LEU A 323 -38.72 -16.00 12.88
C LEU A 323 -39.44 -16.14 14.24
N LYS A 324 -39.15 -15.15 15.09
CA LYS A 324 -39.71 -14.88 16.43
C LYS A 324 -41.24 -15.01 16.51
N PRO A 325 -41.76 -15.16 17.74
CA PRO A 325 -42.85 -14.27 18.13
C PRO A 325 -42.53 -13.48 19.40
N ASN A 326 -43.14 -12.29 19.43
CA ASN A 326 -43.17 -11.28 20.48
C ASN A 326 -43.28 -11.82 21.91
N ILE A 327 -42.34 -11.41 22.77
CA ILE A 327 -42.51 -11.43 24.22
C ILE A 327 -43.03 -10.04 24.62
N LYS A 328 -44.33 -9.96 24.94
CA LYS A 328 -44.93 -8.80 25.59
C LYS A 328 -44.66 -8.87 27.09
N LEU A 329 -44.01 -7.84 27.62
CA LEU A 329 -43.93 -7.53 29.05
C LEU A 329 -45.34 -7.28 29.61
N ASN A 330 -45.65 -7.89 30.76
CA ASN A 330 -46.74 -7.45 31.62
C ASN A 330 -46.48 -7.91 33.08
N PRO A 331 -46.21 -7.03 34.04
CA PRO A 331 -46.27 -7.36 35.45
C PRO A 331 -47.66 -7.02 35.98
N LYS A 332 -48.49 -8.03 36.25
CA LYS A 332 -49.64 -7.88 37.15
C LYS A 332 -49.31 -8.51 38.49
N ILE A 333 -48.89 -7.66 39.43
CA ILE A 333 -48.84 -7.97 40.85
C ILE A 333 -50.29 -8.01 41.33
N ASN A 334 -50.77 -9.19 41.72
CA ASN A 334 -52.08 -9.36 42.34
C ASN A 334 -51.88 -9.45 43.86
N LEU A 335 -52.25 -8.38 44.56
CA LEU A 335 -52.36 -8.31 46.01
C LEU A 335 -53.81 -8.59 46.39
N GLN A 336 -54.11 -9.74 46.97
CA GLN A 336 -55.30 -9.92 47.81
C GLN A 336 -55.08 -10.94 48.94
N PRO A 337 -55.83 -10.80 50.06
CA PRO A 337 -55.31 -11.03 51.41
C PRO A 337 -55.84 -12.32 52.03
N ALA A 338 -55.01 -12.98 52.85
CA ALA A 338 -55.46 -14.04 53.74
C ALA A 338 -55.33 -13.57 55.20
N ILE A 339 -56.34 -12.82 55.66
CA ILE A 339 -56.66 -12.72 57.09
C ILE A 339 -57.86 -13.64 57.31
N ARG A 340 -57.65 -14.76 58.00
CA ARG A 340 -58.56 -15.37 59.00
C ARG A 340 -58.17 -16.83 59.29
N ASN A 341 -57.57 -17.04 60.45
CA ASN A 341 -58.07 -17.99 61.47
C ASN A 341 -57.07 -18.04 62.64
N VAL A 342 -57.19 -17.07 63.56
CA VAL A 342 -56.64 -17.19 64.90
C VAL A 342 -57.78 -17.65 65.81
N LYS A 343 -57.90 -18.97 65.97
CA LYS A 343 -58.47 -19.58 67.16
C LYS A 343 -57.51 -20.68 67.59
N ASN A 344 -57.17 -20.66 68.88
CA ASN A 344 -56.27 -21.56 69.61
C ASN A 344 -54.78 -21.25 69.50
N ILE A 345 -54.36 -20.16 70.16
CA ILE A 345 -53.02 -20.07 70.76
C ILE A 345 -53.23 -19.80 72.25
N SER A 346 -53.61 -20.85 72.96
CA SER A 346 -53.46 -20.94 74.41
C SER A 346 -52.25 -21.84 74.67
N GLN A 347 -51.38 -21.39 75.58
CA GLN A 347 -50.19 -22.08 76.11
C GLN A 347 -48.99 -22.20 75.16
N LYS A 348 -48.20 -21.11 75.09
CA LYS A 348 -46.72 -21.13 75.23
C LYS A 348 -46.15 -19.71 75.21
N THR A 349 -46.57 -18.89 76.17
CA THR A 349 -45.89 -17.63 76.49
C THR A 349 -44.89 -17.89 77.61
N GLN A 350 -43.74 -18.44 77.25
CA GLN A 350 -42.48 -18.33 78.00
C GLN A 350 -41.38 -18.80 77.06
N LYS A 351 -40.35 -17.95 76.87
CA LYS A 351 -39.19 -18.12 75.96
C LYS A 351 -39.40 -17.65 74.50
N ALA A 352 -39.61 -16.36 74.35
CA ALA A 352 -39.15 -15.63 73.16
C ALA A 352 -38.75 -14.20 73.56
N ALA A 353 -37.79 -14.11 74.48
CA ALA A 353 -37.05 -12.87 74.71
C ALA A 353 -35.64 -13.09 74.14
N VAL A 354 -35.43 -12.60 72.91
CA VAL A 354 -34.17 -12.18 72.29
C VAL A 354 -33.19 -13.31 71.88
N PRO A 355 -32.80 -13.34 70.59
CA PRO A 355 -31.41 -13.01 70.27
C PRO A 355 -31.33 -12.05 69.07
N VAL A 356 -31.65 -10.77 69.29
CA VAL A 356 -31.22 -9.68 68.39
C VAL A 356 -29.72 -9.36 68.60
N ILE A 357 -29.10 -9.92 69.65
CA ILE A 357 -27.70 -9.65 70.05
C ILE A 357 -26.68 -10.52 69.27
N SER A 358 -27.07 -11.68 68.73
CA SER A 358 -26.13 -12.59 68.04
C SER A 358 -25.84 -12.24 66.58
N VAL A 359 -26.71 -11.45 65.93
CA VAL A 359 -26.51 -11.04 64.52
C VAL A 359 -25.56 -9.84 64.41
N ILE A 360 -25.56 -8.94 65.40
CA ILE A 360 -24.65 -7.79 65.44
C ILE A 360 -23.21 -8.26 65.71
N GLY A 361 -23.02 -9.24 66.60
CA GLY A 361 -21.68 -9.76 66.94
C GLY A 361 -20.92 -10.42 65.77
N ARG A 362 -21.62 -10.99 64.78
CA ARG A 362 -21.00 -11.66 63.61
C ARG A 362 -20.64 -10.70 62.46
N LEU A 363 -21.25 -9.51 62.41
CA LEU A 363 -20.92 -8.49 61.39
C LEU A 363 -19.67 -7.68 61.75
N PHE A 364 -19.33 -7.55 63.04
CA PHE A 364 -18.17 -6.79 63.49
C PHE A 364 -16.84 -7.58 63.45
N THR A 365 -16.86 -8.91 63.41
CA THR A 365 -15.62 -9.71 63.45
C THR A 365 -14.84 -9.71 62.13
N ASN A 366 -15.46 -9.35 61.00
CA ASN A 366 -14.79 -9.30 59.70
C ASN A 366 -14.22 -7.91 59.34
N LEU A 367 -14.47 -6.87 60.14
CA LEU A 367 -13.92 -5.51 59.95
C LEU A 367 -12.77 -5.17 60.93
N ALA A 368 -12.39 -6.11 61.80
CA ALA A 368 -11.52 -5.86 62.96
C ALA A 368 -10.01 -5.77 62.69
N ASN A 369 -9.54 -6.01 61.45
CA ASN A 369 -8.10 -6.06 61.13
C ASN A 369 -7.49 -4.71 60.68
N GLN A 370 -8.22 -3.61 60.83
CA GLN A 370 -7.76 -2.26 60.54
C GLN A 370 -7.59 -1.49 61.89
N PRO A 371 -6.46 -0.79 62.14
CA PRO A 371 -6.11 -0.21 63.45
C PRO A 371 -7.11 0.85 63.98
N PHE A 372 -7.99 1.36 63.10
CA PHE A 372 -9.12 2.22 63.46
C PHE A 372 -10.21 1.48 64.28
N TRP A 373 -10.45 0.20 64.01
CA TRP A 373 -11.55 -0.57 64.61
C TRP A 373 -11.26 -1.07 66.03
N SER A 374 -9.99 -1.25 66.40
CA SER A 374 -9.62 -1.66 67.77
C SER A 374 -9.95 -0.56 68.79
N LYS A 375 -9.67 0.71 68.46
CA LYS A 375 -10.04 1.88 69.28
C LYS A 375 -11.56 2.12 69.30
N LEU A 376 -12.22 1.92 68.16
CA LEU A 376 -13.68 2.06 68.06
C LEU A 376 -14.42 0.97 68.85
N SER A 377 -13.90 -0.26 68.88
CA SER A 377 -14.51 -1.38 69.61
C SER A 377 -14.52 -1.19 71.13
N PHE A 378 -13.50 -0.52 71.69
CA PHE A 378 -13.42 -0.21 73.12
C PHE A 378 -14.46 0.85 73.52
N ILE A 379 -14.58 1.92 72.73
CA ILE A 379 -15.57 2.99 72.94
C ILE A 379 -17.00 2.46 72.77
N ILE A 380 -17.23 1.62 71.75
CA ILE A 380 -18.53 0.98 71.48
C ILE A 380 -18.91 0.02 72.62
N ARG A 381 -17.99 -0.78 73.15
CA ARG A 381 -18.25 -1.67 74.31
C ARG A 381 -18.64 -0.88 75.56
N GLN A 382 -17.90 0.18 75.89
CA GLN A 382 -18.17 0.99 77.07
C GLN A 382 -19.50 1.74 76.98
N LEU A 383 -19.89 2.17 75.77
CA LEU A 383 -21.20 2.76 75.49
C LEU A 383 -22.32 1.70 75.56
N LEU A 384 -22.10 0.50 75.03
CA LEU A 384 -23.05 -0.61 75.05
C LEU A 384 -23.36 -1.10 76.47
N ASP A 385 -22.35 -1.23 77.34
CA ASP A 385 -22.55 -1.71 78.71
C ASP A 385 -23.39 -0.73 79.54
N ARG A 386 -23.12 0.58 79.42
CA ARG A 386 -23.94 1.64 80.05
C ARG A 386 -25.36 1.67 79.48
N PHE A 387 -25.52 1.36 78.20
CA PHE A 387 -26.82 1.31 77.54
C PHE A 387 -27.63 0.07 77.97
N LEU A 388 -26.98 -1.09 78.12
CA LEU A 388 -27.59 -2.36 78.54
C LEU A 388 -28.13 -2.30 79.98
N GLU A 389 -27.40 -1.65 80.89
CA GLU A 389 -27.87 -1.44 82.28
C GLU A 389 -29.09 -0.52 82.35
N LYS A 390 -29.08 0.60 81.60
CA LYS A 390 -30.23 1.51 81.50
C LYS A 390 -31.41 0.85 80.78
N PHE A 391 -31.15 -0.01 79.79
CA PHE A 391 -32.16 -0.75 79.05
C PHE A 391 -32.95 -1.72 79.93
N LYS A 392 -32.29 -2.41 80.87
CA LYS A 392 -32.96 -3.34 81.80
C LYS A 392 -33.98 -2.65 82.72
N ARG A 393 -33.76 -1.37 83.05
CA ARG A 393 -34.60 -0.57 83.97
C ARG A 393 -35.82 0.09 83.31
N LEU A 394 -35.97 0.02 81.99
CA LEU A 394 -37.09 0.63 81.26
C LEU A 394 -38.41 -0.19 81.40
N PRO A 395 -39.58 0.49 81.45
CA PRO A 395 -40.89 -0.17 81.37
C PRO A 395 -41.08 -0.88 80.03
N ARG A 396 -41.97 -1.90 79.99
CA ARG A 396 -42.12 -2.81 78.83
C ARG A 396 -42.45 -2.08 77.51
N SER A 397 -43.24 -1.01 77.56
CA SER A 397 -43.60 -0.20 76.38
C SER A 397 -42.38 0.51 75.76
N SER A 398 -41.53 1.14 76.57
CA SER A 398 -40.31 1.82 76.11
C SER A 398 -39.25 0.85 75.59
N LYS A 399 -39.18 -0.38 76.11
CA LYS A 399 -38.30 -1.44 75.58
C LYS A 399 -38.71 -1.88 74.17
N ILE A 400 -40.01 -2.08 73.95
CA ILE A 400 -40.55 -2.43 72.62
C ILE A 400 -40.28 -1.30 71.63
N LEU A 401 -40.54 -0.04 72.04
CA LEU A 401 -40.29 1.13 71.20
C LEU A 401 -38.82 1.22 70.77
N LEU A 402 -37.88 1.04 71.70
CA LEU A 402 -36.43 1.14 71.42
C LEU A 402 -35.96 0.02 70.49
N ILE A 403 -36.46 -1.21 70.66
CA ILE A 403 -36.17 -2.34 69.75
C ILE A 403 -36.69 -2.03 68.34
N VAL A 404 -37.92 -1.50 68.21
CA VAL A 404 -38.49 -1.10 66.93
C VAL A 404 -37.66 0.01 66.28
N THR A 405 -37.27 1.04 67.04
CA THR A 405 -36.38 2.11 66.54
C THR A 405 -35.04 1.57 66.06
N PHE A 406 -34.44 0.62 66.77
CA PHE A 406 -33.17 0.02 66.39
C PHE A 406 -33.28 -0.82 65.11
N VAL A 407 -34.37 -1.59 64.95
CA VAL A 407 -34.66 -2.33 63.70
C VAL A 407 -34.88 -1.35 62.53
N LEU A 408 -35.59 -0.25 62.75
CA LEU A 408 -35.77 0.79 61.73
C LEU A 408 -34.43 1.44 61.34
N ILE A 409 -33.53 1.69 62.29
CA ILE A 409 -32.19 2.22 62.00
C ILE A 409 -31.39 1.22 61.17
N ILE A 410 -31.45 -0.08 61.45
CA ILE A 410 -30.74 -1.10 60.66
C ILE A 410 -31.29 -1.15 59.23
N LEU A 411 -32.62 -1.20 59.06
CA LEU A 411 -33.24 -1.21 57.74
C LEU A 411 -32.92 0.07 56.96
N PHE A 412 -32.94 1.22 57.62
CA PHE A 412 -32.55 2.49 57.04
C PHE A 412 -31.07 2.48 56.61
N THR A 413 -30.17 1.98 57.46
CA THR A 413 -28.73 1.89 57.16
C THR A 413 -28.46 0.96 55.98
N GLN A 414 -29.14 -0.20 55.92
CA GLN A 414 -29.05 -1.13 54.78
C GLN A 414 -29.55 -0.49 53.49
N ASN A 415 -30.67 0.22 53.53
CA ASN A 415 -31.22 0.91 52.38
C ASN A 415 -30.26 2.02 51.89
N THR A 416 -29.69 2.81 52.79
CA THR A 416 -28.73 3.89 52.46
C THR A 416 -27.45 3.33 51.83
N ILE A 417 -26.91 2.22 52.37
CA ILE A 417 -25.74 1.54 51.79
C ILE A 417 -26.07 0.96 50.41
N TRP A 418 -27.22 0.29 50.27
CA TRP A 418 -27.67 -0.26 48.99
C TRP A 418 -27.89 0.83 47.92
N LEU A 419 -28.49 1.95 48.30
CA LEU A 419 -28.69 3.11 47.43
C LEU A 419 -27.36 3.72 47.00
N GLY A 420 -26.37 3.79 47.91
CA GLY A 420 -25.02 4.24 47.58
C GLY A 420 -24.33 3.34 46.54
N PHE A 421 -24.42 2.01 46.71
CA PHE A 421 -23.88 1.06 45.72
C PHE A 421 -24.60 1.14 44.37
N LYS A 422 -25.94 1.26 44.39
CA LYS A 422 -26.75 1.42 43.18
C LYS A 422 -26.37 2.71 42.44
N ASN A 423 -26.33 3.85 43.14
CA ASN A 423 -25.99 5.14 42.54
C ASN A 423 -24.55 5.17 42.00
N ASN A 424 -23.59 4.53 42.69
CA ASN A 424 -22.22 4.43 42.19
C ASN A 424 -22.12 3.56 40.91
N LYS A 425 -22.88 2.46 40.84
CA LYS A 425 -22.94 1.62 39.64
C LYS A 425 -23.62 2.37 38.48
N GLU A 426 -24.72 3.06 38.74
CA GLU A 426 -25.43 3.87 37.74
C GLU A 426 -24.53 5.01 37.22
N ARG A 427 -23.80 5.71 38.09
CA ARG A 427 -22.84 6.75 37.69
C ARG A 427 -21.72 6.22 36.80
N LYS A 428 -21.17 5.04 37.10
CA LYS A 428 -20.15 4.41 36.25
C LYS A 428 -20.70 4.04 34.87
N ILE A 429 -21.92 3.51 34.81
CA ILE A 429 -22.59 3.19 33.55
C ILE A 429 -22.89 4.47 32.76
N GLU A 430 -23.32 5.54 33.43
CA GLU A 430 -23.56 6.85 32.82
C GLU A 430 -22.27 7.46 32.27
N GLN A 431 -21.17 7.44 33.03
CA GLN A 431 -19.85 7.88 32.57
C GLN A 431 -19.37 7.08 31.37
N PHE A 432 -19.50 5.75 31.42
CA PHE A 432 -19.17 4.87 30.29
C PHE A 432 -19.99 5.23 29.05
N ASN A 433 -21.31 5.35 29.19
CA ASN A 433 -22.19 5.70 28.06
C ASN A 433 -21.89 7.09 27.51
N GLN A 434 -21.54 8.06 28.36
CA GLN A 434 -21.19 9.41 27.93
C GLN A 434 -19.92 9.41 27.08
N ILE A 435 -18.84 8.77 27.55
CA ILE A 435 -17.58 8.68 26.79
C ILE A 435 -17.80 7.91 25.47
N MET A 436 -18.62 6.85 25.47
CA MET A 436 -18.99 6.15 24.24
C MET A 436 -19.74 7.05 23.26
N ILE A 437 -20.66 7.89 23.74
CA ILE A 437 -21.38 8.87 22.90
C ILE A 437 -20.42 9.95 22.39
N ASP A 438 -19.50 10.42 23.23
CA ASP A 438 -18.54 11.46 22.85
C ASP A 438 -17.56 10.93 21.78
N ALA A 439 -17.07 9.70 21.92
CA ALA A 439 -16.25 9.02 20.92
C ALA A 439 -17.02 8.79 19.60
N GLU A 440 -18.27 8.33 19.67
CA GLU A 440 -19.13 8.17 18.49
C GLU A 440 -19.41 9.52 17.81
N THR A 441 -19.60 10.58 18.58
CA THR A 441 -19.80 11.95 18.06
C THR A 441 -18.55 12.42 17.34
N LYS A 442 -17.36 12.21 17.92
CA LYS A 442 -16.07 12.51 17.30
C LYS A 442 -15.87 11.74 15.99
N LYS A 443 -16.23 10.45 15.93
CA LYS A 443 -16.26 9.67 14.69
C LYS A 443 -17.17 10.29 13.63
N ASN A 444 -18.40 10.65 14.00
CA ASN A 444 -19.37 11.28 13.09
C ASN A 444 -18.92 12.67 12.61
N ASP A 445 -18.25 13.45 13.46
CA ASP A 445 -17.65 14.74 13.11
C ASP A 445 -16.47 14.55 12.14
N ALA A 446 -15.68 13.48 12.30
CA ALA A 446 -14.62 13.12 11.38
C ALA A 446 -15.17 12.77 10.00
N GLU A 447 -16.22 11.94 9.93
CA GLU A 447 -16.93 11.62 8.69
C GLU A 447 -17.47 12.89 8.00
N SER A 448 -17.97 13.84 8.80
CA SER A 448 -18.40 15.14 8.29
C SER A 448 -17.25 15.95 7.72
N SER A 449 -16.07 15.92 8.36
CA SER A 449 -14.86 16.59 7.88
C SER A 449 -14.35 16.00 6.55
N LEU A 450 -14.48 14.68 6.37
CA LEU A 450 -14.16 14.01 5.10
C LEU A 450 -15.07 14.45 3.95
N ILE A 451 -16.33 14.78 4.22
CA ILE A 451 -17.24 15.36 3.20
C ILE A 451 -16.70 16.70 2.68
N TYR A 452 -16.08 17.49 3.55
CA TYR A 452 -15.43 18.76 3.19
C TYR A 452 -13.98 18.61 2.72
N ARG A 453 -13.47 17.37 2.59
CA ARG A 453 -12.10 17.04 2.19
C ARG A 453 -11.02 17.56 3.14
N ASP A 454 -11.36 17.68 4.43
CA ASP A 454 -10.40 17.97 5.49
C ASP A 454 -9.98 16.69 6.20
N GLU A 455 -9.03 15.97 5.58
CA GLU A 455 -8.48 14.73 6.12
C GLU A 455 -7.65 14.96 7.39
N GLY A 456 -7.03 16.14 7.53
CA GLY A 456 -6.23 16.49 8.71
C GLY A 456 -7.12 16.60 9.95
N GLN A 457 -8.22 17.35 9.84
CA GLN A 457 -9.21 17.46 10.90
C GLN A 457 -9.88 16.13 11.19
N ALA A 458 -10.26 15.36 10.15
CA ALA A 458 -10.85 14.04 10.33
C ALA A 458 -9.93 13.10 11.12
N ARG A 459 -8.63 13.06 10.76
CA ARG A 459 -7.61 12.26 11.46
C ARG A 459 -7.50 12.66 12.92
N GLN A 460 -7.44 13.95 13.22
CA GLN A 460 -7.38 14.44 14.60
C GLN A 460 -8.59 13.99 15.42
N LEU A 461 -9.80 14.14 14.89
CA LEU A 461 -11.04 13.75 15.57
C LEU A 461 -11.10 12.24 15.83
N LEU A 462 -10.60 11.42 14.91
CA LEU A 462 -10.55 9.96 15.07
C LEU A 462 -9.52 9.52 16.12
N ILE A 463 -8.35 10.16 16.16
CA ILE A 463 -7.35 9.91 17.22
C ILE A 463 -7.90 10.31 18.58
N GLU A 464 -8.54 11.47 18.69
CA GLU A 464 -9.22 11.89 19.94
C GLU A 464 -10.32 10.91 20.35
N ALA A 465 -11.07 10.35 19.39
CA ALA A 465 -12.09 9.34 19.66
C ALA A 465 -11.48 8.03 20.19
N ASP A 466 -10.36 7.59 19.63
CA ASP A 466 -9.66 6.38 20.07
C ASP A 466 -9.04 6.56 21.47
N GLU A 467 -8.43 7.72 21.74
CA GLU A 467 -7.91 8.08 23.07
C GLU A 467 -9.01 8.08 24.14
N LEU A 468 -10.22 8.55 23.81
CA LEU A 468 -11.38 8.49 24.70
C LEU A 468 -11.74 7.04 25.02
N LEU A 469 -11.71 6.13 24.04
CA LEU A 469 -12.01 4.72 24.22
C LEU A 469 -10.92 3.99 25.01
N ASP A 470 -9.65 4.32 24.80
CA ASP A 470 -8.51 3.78 25.55
C ASP A 470 -8.54 4.18 27.03
N SER A 471 -9.14 5.34 27.34
CA SER A 471 -9.34 5.77 28.73
C SER A 471 -10.38 4.95 29.50
N LEU A 472 -11.21 4.15 28.81
CA LEU A 472 -12.28 3.36 29.43
C LEU A 472 -11.79 2.04 30.03
N ASN A 473 -12.22 1.77 31.26
CA ASN A 473 -12.03 0.48 31.92
C ASN A 473 -13.36 -0.32 31.92
N PRO A 474 -13.49 -1.39 31.12
CA PRO A 474 -14.74 -2.16 31.05
C PRO A 474 -14.97 -2.98 32.33
N ASP A 475 -16.16 -2.85 32.91
CA ASP A 475 -16.63 -3.61 34.08
C ASP A 475 -17.37 -4.90 33.67
N SER A 476 -17.62 -5.13 32.37
CA SER A 476 -18.32 -6.30 31.82
C SER A 476 -17.86 -6.70 30.42
N ASP A 477 -18.11 -7.96 30.03
CA ASP A 477 -17.78 -8.48 28.69
C ASP A 477 -18.53 -7.74 27.56
N ASP A 478 -19.78 -7.31 27.82
CA ASP A 478 -20.57 -6.53 26.86
C ASP A 478 -19.92 -5.17 26.59
N GLN A 479 -19.45 -4.47 27.64
CA GLN A 479 -18.74 -3.19 27.50
C GLN A 479 -17.42 -3.36 26.74
N LYS A 480 -16.67 -4.44 27.03
CA LYS A 480 -15.44 -4.75 26.32
C LYS A 480 -15.69 -4.96 24.82
N THR A 481 -16.80 -5.63 24.48
CA THR A 481 -17.18 -5.87 23.09
C THR A 481 -17.61 -4.57 22.39
N GLN A 482 -18.32 -3.69 23.09
CA GLN A 482 -18.72 -2.37 22.56
C GLN A 482 -17.51 -1.48 22.25
N ILE A 483 -16.55 -1.38 23.18
CA ILE A 483 -15.30 -0.65 22.97
C ILE A 483 -14.57 -1.20 21.75
N ALA A 484 -14.32 -2.52 21.73
CA ALA A 484 -13.56 -3.15 20.65
C ALA A 484 -14.24 -3.00 19.26
N THR A 485 -15.57 -2.96 19.23
CA THR A 485 -16.31 -2.76 17.97
C THR A 485 -16.10 -1.34 17.44
N LEU A 486 -16.24 -0.33 18.31
CA LEU A 486 -16.06 1.06 17.90
C LEU A 486 -14.59 1.38 17.58
N GLN A 487 -13.64 0.85 18.33
CA GLN A 487 -12.21 0.96 18.03
C GLN A 487 -11.88 0.38 16.66
N LEU A 488 -12.44 -0.78 16.31
CA LEU A 488 -12.23 -1.39 14.99
C LEU A 488 -12.80 -0.53 13.86
N GLU A 489 -13.95 0.14 14.07
CA GLU A 489 -14.51 1.09 13.10
C GLU A 489 -13.63 2.33 12.93
N ILE A 490 -13.15 2.91 14.04
CA ILE A 490 -12.24 4.07 14.02
C ILE A 490 -10.93 3.71 13.33
N GLU A 491 -10.34 2.56 13.67
CA GLU A 491 -9.09 2.09 13.09
C GLU A 491 -9.21 1.84 11.59
N GLN A 492 -10.35 1.31 11.11
CA GLN A 492 -10.61 1.18 9.68
C GLN A 492 -10.63 2.53 8.95
N GLN A 493 -11.15 3.58 9.58
CA GLN A 493 -11.13 4.93 9.00
C GLN A 493 -9.73 5.52 9.05
N LEU A 494 -9.00 5.36 10.16
CA LEU A 494 -7.61 5.81 10.31
C LEU A 494 -6.71 5.14 9.27
N GLU A 495 -6.81 3.83 9.06
CA GLU A 495 -6.04 3.09 8.04
C GLU A 495 -6.16 3.71 6.65
N VAL A 496 -7.37 4.16 6.27
CA VAL A 496 -7.58 4.88 5.00
C VAL A 496 -6.87 6.24 5.01
N LEU A 497 -6.98 7.00 6.10
CA LEU A 497 -6.37 8.34 6.22
C LEU A 497 -4.85 8.31 6.41
N ARG A 498 -4.28 7.21 6.88
CA ARG A 498 -2.83 7.03 7.04
C ARG A 498 -2.10 7.00 5.70
N HIS A 499 -2.77 6.64 4.61
CA HIS A 499 -2.18 6.51 3.28
C HIS A 499 -0.88 5.66 3.30
N ILE A 500 -0.86 4.62 4.13
CA ILE A 500 0.28 3.72 4.24
C ILE A 500 0.24 2.73 3.08
N VAL A 501 1.35 2.68 2.35
CA VAL A 501 1.62 1.69 1.32
C VAL A 501 2.71 0.77 1.85
N HIS A 502 2.31 -0.46 2.17
CA HIS A 502 3.25 -1.50 2.56
C HIS A 502 3.94 -2.09 1.33
N ILE A 503 5.26 -2.22 1.38
CA ILE A 503 6.09 -2.77 0.32
C ILE A 503 6.71 -4.08 0.85
N ASP A 504 6.14 -5.21 0.46
CA ASP A 504 6.54 -6.54 0.95
C ASP A 504 7.98 -6.89 0.54
N ASP A 505 8.33 -6.67 -0.74
CA ASP A 505 9.64 -7.03 -1.30
C ASP A 505 10.19 -5.88 -2.16
N PRO A 506 10.90 -4.91 -1.56
CA PRO A 506 11.34 -3.75 -2.28
C PRO A 506 12.57 -4.08 -3.14
N ILE A 507 12.61 -3.55 -4.37
CA ILE A 507 13.61 -3.95 -5.37
C ILE A 507 15.00 -3.44 -4.96
N GLN A 508 15.93 -4.35 -4.68
CA GLN A 508 17.33 -3.99 -4.46
C GLN A 508 18.01 -3.63 -5.80
N ILE A 509 18.35 -2.36 -5.99
CA ILE A 509 18.97 -1.85 -7.23
C ILE A 509 20.48 -2.06 -7.21
N ILE A 510 21.11 -1.72 -6.09
CA ILE A 510 22.56 -1.79 -5.87
C ILE A 510 22.81 -2.45 -4.51
N ASN A 511 23.82 -3.29 -4.43
CA ASN A 511 24.33 -3.82 -3.16
C ASN A 511 25.85 -3.67 -3.12
N PHE A 512 26.34 -2.74 -2.30
CA PHE A 512 27.77 -2.46 -2.19
C PHE A 512 28.54 -3.55 -1.44
N ALA A 513 27.84 -4.50 -0.77
CA ALA A 513 28.46 -5.69 -0.22
C ALA A 513 29.13 -6.57 -1.29
N ASN A 514 28.74 -6.39 -2.56
CA ASN A 514 29.37 -7.08 -3.71
C ASN A 514 30.75 -6.51 -4.06
N LEU A 515 31.04 -5.25 -3.71
CA LEU A 515 32.39 -4.68 -3.84
C LEU A 515 33.26 -5.05 -2.64
N ASP A 516 32.68 -4.99 -1.44
CA ASP A 516 33.33 -5.33 -0.18
C ASP A 516 32.31 -5.93 0.77
N SER A 517 32.47 -7.21 1.13
CA SER A 517 31.53 -7.92 2.03
C SER A 517 31.39 -7.28 3.41
N GLN A 518 32.30 -6.40 3.80
CA GLN A 518 32.26 -5.64 5.05
C GLN A 518 31.96 -4.15 4.82
N ALA A 519 31.44 -3.77 3.64
CA ALA A 519 31.14 -2.37 3.30
C ALA A 519 30.28 -1.70 4.38
N ASN A 520 30.85 -0.68 5.02
CA ASN A 520 30.16 0.19 5.96
C ASN A 520 30.00 1.57 5.32
N LEU A 521 28.79 1.89 4.88
CA LEU A 521 28.53 3.12 4.14
C LEU A 521 28.22 4.28 5.08
N THR A 522 28.71 5.46 4.71
CA THR A 522 28.30 6.73 5.33
C THR A 522 26.80 6.99 5.15
N ASN A 523 26.23 7.85 5.98
CA ASN A 523 24.82 8.23 5.95
C ASN A 523 24.51 9.28 4.87
N LEU A 524 25.22 9.21 3.74
CA LEU A 524 25.18 10.20 2.67
C LEU A 524 25.15 9.51 1.31
N VAL A 525 24.20 9.93 0.49
CA VAL A 525 24.09 9.60 -0.93
C VAL A 525 23.91 10.88 -1.74
N LEU A 526 24.78 11.05 -2.74
CA LEU A 526 24.64 12.09 -3.77
C LEU A 526 24.47 11.43 -5.13
N VAL A 527 23.57 11.97 -5.95
CA VAL A 527 23.35 11.48 -7.32
C VAL A 527 23.61 12.60 -8.31
N ASN A 528 24.31 12.27 -9.39
CA ASN A 528 24.63 13.19 -10.46
C ASN A 528 24.68 12.45 -11.80
N ARG A 529 23.86 12.91 -12.77
CA ARG A 529 23.72 12.31 -14.12
C ARG A 529 23.53 10.79 -14.07
N GLY A 530 22.66 10.31 -13.18
CA GLY A 530 22.33 8.89 -13.04
C GLY A 530 23.40 8.04 -12.33
N ASN A 531 24.49 8.65 -11.85
CA ASN A 531 25.47 7.97 -11.01
C ASN A 531 25.30 8.39 -9.55
N LEU A 532 25.22 7.41 -8.68
CA LEU A 532 25.15 7.52 -7.24
C LEU A 532 26.56 7.46 -6.65
N TYR A 533 26.82 8.29 -5.64
CA TYR A 533 28.08 8.40 -4.94
C TYR A 533 27.85 8.30 -3.43
N THR A 534 28.64 7.45 -2.77
CA THR A 534 28.68 7.28 -1.32
C THR A 534 30.09 6.83 -0.91
N GLN A 535 30.42 6.88 0.38
CA GLN A 535 31.74 6.46 0.87
C GLN A 535 31.65 5.19 1.71
N ASN A 536 32.59 4.27 1.49
CA ASN A 536 32.85 3.20 2.46
C ASN A 536 33.79 3.73 3.55
N LEU A 537 33.30 3.80 4.78
CA LEU A 537 34.01 4.32 5.94
C LEU A 537 35.22 3.47 6.34
N ASN A 538 35.24 2.18 6.00
CA ASN A 538 36.32 1.28 6.40
C ASN A 538 37.62 1.54 5.63
N ASN A 539 37.50 1.87 4.34
CA ASN A 539 38.65 2.05 3.45
C ASN A 539 38.69 3.45 2.80
N GLN A 540 37.76 4.33 3.18
CA GLN A 540 37.61 5.71 2.72
C GLN A 540 37.39 5.89 1.21
N SER A 541 37.19 4.80 0.47
CA SER A 541 36.92 4.87 -0.97
C SER A 541 35.52 5.39 -1.26
N ILE A 542 35.39 6.18 -2.32
CA ILE A 542 34.10 6.68 -2.79
C ILE A 542 33.54 5.65 -3.77
N TYR A 543 32.47 4.99 -3.37
CA TYR A 543 31.72 4.11 -4.22
C TYR A 543 30.85 4.92 -5.18
N LYS A 544 30.93 4.53 -6.45
CA LYS A 544 30.16 5.07 -7.57
C LYS A 544 29.33 3.94 -8.15
N ALA A 545 28.03 4.16 -8.31
CA ALA A 545 27.14 3.18 -8.90
C ALA A 545 26.21 3.85 -9.92
N ASN A 546 26.13 3.31 -11.13
CA ASN A 546 25.20 3.81 -12.13
C ASN A 546 23.81 3.19 -11.88
N LEU A 547 22.78 4.03 -11.70
CA LEU A 547 21.44 3.58 -11.33
C LEU A 547 20.75 2.76 -12.44
N GLU A 548 21.07 3.05 -13.71
CA GLU A 548 20.46 2.38 -14.87
C GLU A 548 21.15 1.04 -15.19
N SER A 549 22.47 1.06 -15.40
CA SER A 549 23.27 -0.13 -15.75
C SER A 549 23.63 -1.01 -14.54
N ARG A 550 23.43 -0.51 -13.32
CA ARG A 550 23.78 -1.15 -12.04
C ARG A 550 25.26 -1.50 -11.90
N VAL A 551 26.11 -0.89 -12.72
CA VAL A 551 27.56 -1.04 -12.65
C VAL A 551 28.09 -0.26 -11.45
N MET A 552 28.89 -0.93 -10.62
CA MET A 552 29.53 -0.36 -9.45
C MET A 552 31.04 -0.28 -9.65
N SER A 553 31.64 0.79 -9.14
CA SER A 553 33.09 1.01 -9.10
C SER A 553 33.47 1.73 -7.82
N ALA A 554 34.74 1.61 -7.41
CA ALA A 554 35.30 2.38 -6.32
C ALA A 554 36.31 3.39 -6.85
N ILE A 555 36.19 4.63 -6.41
CA ILE A 555 37.14 5.71 -6.65
C ILE A 555 38.06 5.78 -5.44
N PHE A 556 39.35 5.61 -5.70
CA PHE A 556 40.39 5.76 -4.69
C PHE A 556 41.11 7.08 -4.95
N SER A 557 41.24 7.91 -3.92
CA SER A 557 42.09 9.08 -3.99
C SER A 557 43.43 8.81 -3.33
N PRO A 558 44.49 8.51 -4.09
CA PRO A 558 45.82 8.37 -3.53
C PRO A 558 46.38 9.69 -2.98
N ASN A 559 45.82 10.84 -3.39
CA ASN A 559 46.38 12.17 -3.12
C ASN A 559 45.61 12.96 -2.04
N SER A 560 44.45 12.48 -1.59
CA SER A 560 43.66 13.15 -0.55
C SER A 560 43.10 12.13 0.42
N ASN A 561 43.59 12.14 1.67
CA ASN A 561 42.92 11.47 2.77
C ASN A 561 41.64 12.26 3.09
N THR A 562 40.50 11.76 2.63
CA THR A 562 39.21 12.44 2.80
C THR A 562 38.65 12.31 4.21
N GLY A 563 39.20 11.41 5.05
CA GLY A 563 38.56 11.04 6.30
C GLY A 563 37.17 10.45 6.06
N SER A 564 36.28 10.58 7.05
CA SER A 564 34.89 10.10 6.99
C SER A 564 34.00 11.21 6.45
N LEU A 565 33.50 11.07 5.22
CA LEU A 565 32.56 12.02 4.63
C LEU A 565 31.23 11.97 5.41
N ALA A 566 30.79 13.12 5.90
CA ALA A 566 29.62 13.26 6.77
C ALA A 566 28.42 13.86 6.02
N ILE A 567 28.63 14.96 5.29
CA ILE A 567 27.57 15.68 4.57
C ILE A 567 28.05 16.09 3.18
N GLY A 568 27.13 16.40 2.27
CA GLY A 568 27.50 16.84 0.94
C GLY A 568 26.31 17.31 0.10
N THR A 569 26.63 17.92 -1.03
CA THR A 569 25.63 18.44 -1.96
C THR A 569 26.16 18.47 -3.39
N VAL A 570 25.26 18.52 -4.37
CA VAL A 570 25.61 18.69 -5.78
C VAL A 570 25.70 20.18 -6.06
N ILE A 571 26.84 20.65 -6.57
CA ILE A 571 27.05 22.06 -6.89
C ILE A 571 26.97 22.33 -8.40
N ASN A 572 26.86 23.60 -8.76
CA ASN A 572 26.88 24.04 -10.15
C ASN A 572 28.16 23.55 -10.86
N ASN A 573 28.00 23.15 -12.13
CA ASN A 573 28.97 22.42 -12.98
C ASN A 573 28.92 20.89 -12.86
N ASN A 574 27.89 20.32 -12.21
CA ASN A 574 27.80 18.88 -11.97
C ASN A 574 29.02 18.34 -11.20
N GLU A 575 29.53 19.11 -10.24
CA GLU A 575 30.54 18.64 -9.28
C GLU A 575 29.84 18.26 -7.97
N LEU A 576 30.48 17.43 -7.16
CA LEU A 576 29.98 17.06 -5.83
C LEU A 576 30.86 17.71 -4.78
N LEU A 577 30.25 18.42 -3.84
CA LEU A 577 30.92 18.96 -2.67
C LEU A 577 30.64 18.05 -1.48
N PHE A 578 31.69 17.58 -0.83
CA PHE A 578 31.62 16.79 0.39
C PHE A 578 32.31 17.51 1.53
N PHE A 579 31.83 17.28 2.75
CA PHE A 579 32.51 17.64 3.99
C PHE A 579 32.72 16.37 4.80
N ASN A 580 33.89 16.26 5.42
CA ASN A 580 34.15 15.18 6.37
C ASN A 580 33.69 15.51 7.79
N ASP A 581 33.90 14.58 8.70
CA ASP A 581 33.67 14.69 10.14
C ASP A 581 34.41 15.86 10.82
N THR A 582 35.53 16.32 10.25
CA THR A 582 36.26 17.51 10.71
C THR A 582 35.90 18.79 9.96
N MET A 583 34.85 18.77 9.13
CA MET A 583 34.38 19.87 8.29
C MET A 583 35.39 20.39 7.25
N ALA A 584 36.39 19.57 6.89
CA ALA A 584 37.20 19.79 5.71
C ALA A 584 36.41 19.48 4.44
N ALA A 585 36.52 20.35 3.43
CA ALA A 585 35.73 20.28 2.21
C ALA A 585 36.51 19.67 1.03
N PHE A 586 35.81 18.87 0.23
CA PHE A 586 36.36 18.18 -0.93
C PHE A 586 35.42 18.29 -2.13
N ILE A 587 35.98 18.51 -3.31
CA ILE A 587 35.24 18.53 -4.57
C ILE A 587 35.59 17.27 -5.36
N LEU A 588 34.58 16.46 -5.69
CA LEU A 588 34.71 15.38 -6.66
C LEU A 588 34.25 15.88 -8.03
N ASN A 589 35.09 15.71 -9.04
CA ASN A 589 34.74 15.88 -10.44
C ASN A 589 34.33 14.53 -11.05
N PRO A 590 33.04 14.33 -11.38
CA PRO A 590 32.53 13.05 -11.93
C PRO A 590 33.11 12.63 -13.28
N THR A 591 33.69 13.57 -14.05
CA THR A 591 34.21 13.28 -15.40
C THR A 591 35.61 12.67 -15.37
N GLY A 592 36.42 13.05 -14.39
CA GLY A 592 37.76 12.50 -14.18
C GLY A 592 37.85 11.51 -13.03
N ASP A 593 36.76 11.33 -12.26
CA ASP A 593 36.74 10.61 -10.98
C ASP A 593 37.88 11.08 -10.05
N THR A 594 38.19 12.38 -10.10
CA THR A 594 39.19 13.03 -9.26
C THR A 594 38.53 13.75 -8.11
N ILE A 595 39.15 13.68 -6.93
CA ILE A 595 38.73 14.42 -5.74
C ILE A 595 39.88 15.30 -5.27
N GLU A 596 39.55 16.56 -4.97
CA GLU A 596 40.50 17.58 -4.58
C GLU A 596 39.99 18.32 -3.36
N THR A 597 40.90 18.86 -2.54
CA THR A 597 40.53 19.70 -1.41
C THR A 597 40.06 21.08 -1.88
N THR A 598 39.08 21.64 -1.19
CA THR A 598 38.63 23.01 -1.42
C THR A 598 38.53 23.77 -0.09
N ALA A 599 38.75 25.08 -0.12
CA ALA A 599 38.66 25.90 1.08
C ALA A 599 37.20 26.29 1.34
N VAL A 600 36.68 25.94 2.52
CA VAL A 600 35.42 26.46 3.06
C VAL A 600 35.69 26.93 4.48
N ASN A 601 35.41 28.21 4.76
CA ASN A 601 35.65 28.76 6.10
C ASN A 601 34.47 28.41 7.03
N VAL A 602 34.67 27.50 7.96
CA VAL A 602 33.67 27.16 8.99
C VAL A 602 34.09 27.81 10.31
N ASN A 603 33.14 28.34 11.09
CA ASN A 603 33.45 28.96 12.39
C ASN A 603 33.91 27.90 13.40
N ASP A 604 34.88 28.22 14.25
CA ASP A 604 35.53 27.25 15.15
C ASP A 604 34.59 26.55 16.15
N ASN A 605 33.45 27.19 16.50
CA ASN A 605 32.44 26.64 17.41
C ASN A 605 31.14 26.24 16.69
N ALA A 606 31.16 26.07 15.37
CA ALA A 606 29.99 25.66 14.61
C ALA A 606 29.74 24.16 14.73
N ASN A 607 28.47 23.78 14.87
CA ASN A 607 28.04 22.38 14.72
C ASN A 607 27.25 22.26 13.41
N ILE A 608 27.96 21.98 12.32
CA ILE A 608 27.35 21.90 11.00
C ILE A 608 26.66 20.54 10.84
N VAL A 609 25.34 20.57 10.67
CA VAL A 609 24.51 19.36 10.58
C VAL A 609 24.22 18.94 9.15
N ASP A 610 23.99 19.91 8.25
CA ASP A 610 23.66 19.62 6.85
C ASP A 610 24.10 20.75 5.92
N VAL A 611 24.15 20.45 4.62
CA VAL A 611 24.53 21.37 3.56
C VAL A 611 23.60 21.27 2.37
N ALA A 612 23.21 22.42 1.81
CA ALA A 612 22.53 22.49 0.52
C ALA A 612 23.19 23.51 -0.40
N ALA A 613 23.11 23.24 -1.70
CA ALA A 613 23.48 24.19 -2.75
C ALA A 613 22.22 24.78 -3.40
N PHE A 614 22.22 26.09 -3.58
CA PHE A 614 21.14 26.80 -4.28
C PHE A 614 21.69 28.06 -4.95
N ASN A 615 21.34 28.28 -6.22
CA ASN A 615 21.74 29.45 -6.99
C ASN A 615 23.24 29.81 -6.88
N ASN A 616 24.11 28.83 -7.15
CA ASN A 616 25.59 28.95 -7.10
C ASN A 616 26.18 29.31 -5.72
N ARG A 617 25.42 29.10 -4.66
CA ARG A 617 25.84 29.29 -3.27
C ARG A 617 25.64 28.01 -2.49
N ILE A 618 26.42 27.84 -1.43
CA ILE A 618 26.21 26.76 -0.46
C ILE A 618 25.71 27.36 0.86
N TYR A 619 24.88 26.59 1.54
CA TYR A 619 24.23 26.95 2.79
C TYR A 619 24.56 25.88 3.80
N LEU A 620 25.19 26.26 4.91
CA LEU A 620 25.55 25.38 6.01
C LEU A 620 24.60 25.64 7.19
N LEU A 621 23.95 24.59 7.66
CA LEU A 621 23.08 24.63 8.84
C LEU A 621 23.92 24.42 10.10
N ASP A 622 23.98 25.43 10.97
CA ASP A 622 24.68 25.38 12.26
C ASP A 622 23.67 25.32 13.41
N SER A 623 23.55 24.15 14.04
CA SER A 623 22.61 23.94 15.13
C SER A 623 23.09 24.49 16.48
N ASN A 624 24.39 24.73 16.65
CA ASN A 624 24.93 25.28 17.90
C ASN A 624 24.74 26.80 17.97
N ASN A 625 24.94 27.49 16.83
CA ASN A 625 24.79 28.95 16.75
C ASN A 625 23.42 29.41 16.24
N ASN A 626 22.46 28.50 16.04
CA ASN A 626 21.11 28.78 15.54
C ASN A 626 21.10 29.62 14.25
N GLN A 627 22.02 29.30 13.33
CA GLN A 627 22.24 30.12 12.14
C GLN A 627 22.39 29.25 10.89
N ILE A 628 22.03 29.81 9.74
CA ILE A 628 22.38 29.27 8.43
C ILE A 628 23.39 30.22 7.80
N TYR A 629 24.56 29.70 7.48
CA TYR A 629 25.60 30.48 6.83
C TYR A 629 25.58 30.25 5.33
N ARG A 630 25.45 31.33 4.59
CA ARG A 630 25.46 31.35 3.13
C ARG A 630 26.85 31.72 2.63
N TYR A 631 27.37 30.93 1.71
CA TYR A 631 28.69 31.12 1.11
C TYR A 631 28.62 31.29 -0.40
N SER A 632 29.44 32.21 -0.92
CA SER A 632 29.61 32.38 -2.37
C SER A 632 30.92 31.76 -2.86
N LYS A 633 30.88 31.20 -4.06
CA LYS A 633 32.06 30.64 -4.74
C LYS A 633 33.11 31.74 -5.01
N THR A 634 34.38 31.41 -4.78
CA THR A 634 35.57 32.22 -5.02
C THR A 634 36.53 31.44 -5.92
N THR A 635 37.69 32.00 -6.25
CA THR A 635 38.71 31.34 -7.07
C THR A 635 39.31 30.09 -6.39
N VAL A 636 39.31 30.03 -5.05
CA VAL A 636 39.99 28.97 -4.26
C VAL A 636 38.98 28.05 -3.54
N GLY A 637 37.70 28.42 -3.51
CA GLY A 637 36.66 27.65 -2.81
C GLY A 637 35.45 28.49 -2.47
N TYR A 638 35.07 28.56 -1.19
CA TYR A 638 33.91 29.29 -0.67
C TYR A 638 34.30 30.10 0.58
N GLY A 639 34.19 31.44 0.51
CA GLY A 639 34.76 32.30 1.56
C GLY A 639 33.93 33.52 1.98
N ASN A 640 32.96 33.96 1.18
CA ASN A 640 32.10 35.10 1.53
C ASN A 640 30.95 34.65 2.43
N ILE A 641 31.22 34.49 3.74
CA ILE A 641 30.25 34.05 4.74
C ILE A 641 29.25 35.17 5.02
N ARG A 642 27.96 34.85 5.03
CA ARG A 642 26.90 35.74 5.52
C ARG A 642 25.88 34.92 6.30
N GLU A 643 25.47 35.45 7.44
CA GLU A 643 24.27 34.99 8.14
C GLU A 643 23.05 35.13 7.23
N TRP A 644 22.15 34.15 7.29
CA TRP A 644 20.95 34.11 6.45
C TRP A 644 19.69 34.29 7.27
N ILE A 645 19.62 33.70 8.47
CA ILE A 645 18.51 33.90 9.41
C ILE A 645 18.66 35.30 9.99
N SER A 646 17.57 36.07 9.87
CA SER A 646 17.46 37.43 10.39
C SER A 646 16.57 37.51 11.63
N GLU A 647 15.75 36.48 11.87
CA GLU A 647 14.88 36.36 13.04
C GLU A 647 15.68 36.13 14.34
N GLU A 648 15.31 36.86 15.40
CA GLU A 648 15.92 36.69 16.71
C GLU A 648 15.32 35.50 17.47
N ASN A 649 16.17 34.71 18.13
CA ASN A 649 15.79 33.59 19.01
C ASN A 649 15.14 32.37 18.35
N LEU A 650 15.37 32.15 17.05
CA LEU A 650 14.99 30.89 16.43
C LEU A 650 15.79 29.72 17.00
N ASP A 651 15.11 28.65 17.43
CA ASP A 651 15.76 27.47 18.00
C ASP A 651 16.01 26.37 16.96
N LEU A 652 17.29 26.12 16.67
CA LEU A 652 17.76 25.05 15.79
C LEU A 652 18.50 23.93 16.54
N SER A 653 18.39 23.87 17.88
CA SER A 653 19.17 22.97 18.76
C SER A 653 18.94 21.46 18.52
N ASN A 654 18.05 21.08 17.61
CA ASN A 654 17.74 19.70 17.24
C ASN A 654 17.53 19.53 15.73
N ALA A 655 18.02 20.47 14.92
CA ALA A 655 17.92 20.36 13.48
C ALA A 655 18.74 19.17 12.96
N THR A 656 18.20 18.40 12.02
CA THR A 656 18.79 17.18 11.44
C THR A 656 19.04 17.30 9.94
N SER A 657 18.23 18.10 9.22
CA SER A 657 18.40 18.25 7.77
C SER A 657 17.94 19.61 7.26
N LEU A 658 18.56 20.07 6.17
CA LEU A 658 18.25 21.33 5.50
C LEU A 658 18.09 21.11 3.99
N VAL A 659 17.02 21.66 3.42
CA VAL A 659 16.77 21.64 1.98
C VAL A 659 16.29 23.00 1.48
N ILE A 660 16.51 23.26 0.19
CA ILE A 660 16.19 24.55 -0.44
C ILE A 660 15.52 24.29 -1.79
N ASP A 661 14.35 24.89 -2.00
CA ASP A 661 13.64 24.94 -3.30
C ASP A 661 13.31 26.37 -3.74
N GLY A 662 13.73 27.35 -2.95
CA GLY A 662 13.32 28.75 -3.02
C GLY A 662 13.07 29.28 -1.61
N ALA A 663 12.34 28.51 -0.80
CA ALA A 663 12.32 28.63 0.65
C ALA A 663 13.35 27.67 1.26
N ILE A 664 13.71 27.89 2.53
CA ILE A 664 14.51 26.93 3.29
C ILE A 664 13.58 26.13 4.20
N TYR A 665 13.68 24.80 4.11
CA TYR A 665 13.01 23.90 5.04
C TYR A 665 14.05 23.23 5.95
N ILE A 666 13.76 23.20 7.24
CA ILE A 666 14.61 22.60 8.26
C ILE A 666 13.81 21.51 8.96
N LEU A 667 14.33 20.29 8.97
CA LEU A 667 13.77 19.18 9.73
C LEU A 667 14.43 19.13 11.11
N LYS A 668 13.64 18.96 12.18
CA LYS A 668 14.13 18.68 13.54
C LYS A 668 13.94 17.20 13.88
N SER A 669 14.73 16.71 14.83
CA SER A 669 14.63 15.33 15.34
C SER A 669 13.29 15.02 16.01
N THR A 670 12.51 16.04 16.38
CA THR A 670 11.14 15.90 16.90
C THR A 670 10.10 15.62 15.82
N GLY A 671 10.46 15.71 14.53
CA GLY A 671 9.53 15.66 13.40
C GLY A 671 8.92 16.99 13.01
N GLU A 672 9.22 18.08 13.74
CA GLU A 672 8.85 19.43 13.34
C GLU A 672 9.64 19.85 12.09
N ILE A 673 8.93 20.45 11.12
CA ILE A 673 9.53 21.05 9.93
C ILE A 673 9.31 22.56 10.00
N LEU A 674 10.41 23.32 10.02
CA LEU A 674 10.37 24.78 9.95
C LEU A 674 10.50 25.22 8.50
N LYS A 675 9.65 26.17 8.08
CA LYS A 675 9.76 26.84 6.78
C LYS A 675 10.20 28.28 6.97
N LEU A 676 11.29 28.66 6.30
CA LEU A 676 11.83 30.00 6.34
C LEU A 676 11.86 30.63 4.96
N GLU A 677 11.44 31.89 4.89
CA GLU A 677 11.52 32.73 3.69
C GLU A 677 12.24 34.02 4.03
N ASN A 678 13.20 34.42 3.19
CA ASN A 678 14.01 35.64 3.40
C ASN A 678 14.68 35.77 4.78
N GLY A 679 14.91 34.65 5.48
CA GLY A 679 15.58 34.63 6.79
C GLY A 679 14.63 34.69 7.99
N GLU A 680 13.32 34.64 7.79
CA GLU A 680 12.30 34.65 8.84
C GLU A 680 11.39 33.42 8.73
N THR A 681 10.86 32.95 9.86
CA THR A 681 9.88 31.86 9.90
C THR A 681 8.54 32.30 9.30
N VAL A 682 7.94 31.41 8.51
CA VAL A 682 6.62 31.61 7.93
C VAL A 682 5.60 30.80 8.73
N ASN A 683 4.38 31.33 8.89
CA ASN A 683 3.26 30.58 9.47
C ASN A 683 2.86 29.43 8.53
N TRP A 684 3.52 28.29 8.73
CA TRP A 684 3.36 27.06 8.00
C TRP A 684 3.55 25.93 9.00
N GLN A 685 2.66 24.93 8.96
CA GLN A 685 2.72 23.77 9.84
C GLN A 685 2.47 22.53 9.00
N SER A 686 3.27 21.49 9.22
CA SER A 686 2.92 20.17 8.72
C SER A 686 1.65 19.68 9.41
N GLY A 687 0.76 19.08 8.65
CA GLY A 687 -0.42 18.41 9.18
C GLY A 687 -0.03 17.27 10.12
N LEU A 688 -0.99 16.83 10.94
CA LEU A 688 -0.80 15.72 11.86
C LEU A 688 -0.45 14.44 11.08
N ILE A 689 0.62 13.74 11.45
CA ILE A 689 1.02 12.47 10.82
C ILE A 689 0.71 11.34 11.78
N ASP A 690 0.05 10.32 11.26
CA ASP A 690 -0.34 9.12 12.00
C ASP A 690 0.16 7.88 11.24
N PRO A 691 0.84 6.91 11.90
CA PRO A 691 1.40 6.99 13.26
C PRO A 691 2.36 8.19 13.46
N PRO A 692 2.57 8.67 14.71
CA PRO A 692 3.46 9.79 14.97
C PRO A 692 4.89 9.51 14.49
N VAL A 693 5.61 10.56 14.09
CA VAL A 693 7.02 10.47 13.68
C VAL A 693 7.88 10.43 14.94
N GLU A 694 8.92 9.59 14.95
CA GLU A 694 9.76 9.43 16.16
C GLU A 694 11.09 10.18 16.07
N SER A 695 11.90 9.91 15.04
CA SER A 695 13.23 10.52 14.90
C SER A 695 13.64 10.56 13.43
N PRO A 696 13.08 11.52 12.66
CA PRO A 696 13.37 11.61 11.25
C PRO A 696 14.73 12.26 11.00
N ILE A 697 15.49 11.67 10.09
CA ILE A 697 16.92 11.98 9.94
C ILE A 697 17.25 12.80 8.69
N LYS A 698 16.40 12.75 7.67
CA LYS A 698 16.71 13.38 6.37
C LYS A 698 15.46 13.90 5.69
N LEU A 699 15.56 15.11 5.16
CA LEU A 699 14.56 15.78 4.34
C LEU A 699 15.12 15.95 2.91
N LYS A 700 14.28 15.81 1.90
CA LYS A 700 14.63 16.07 0.49
C LYS A 700 13.49 16.78 -0.23
N THR A 701 13.86 17.66 -1.15
CA THR A 701 13.00 18.30 -2.15
C THR A 701 13.86 18.83 -3.29
N THR A 702 13.23 19.19 -4.40
CA THR A 702 13.85 19.94 -5.49
C THR A 702 13.02 21.19 -5.83
N GLU A 703 13.59 22.12 -6.60
CA GLU A 703 12.91 23.37 -7.02
C GLU A 703 11.59 23.13 -7.78
N ASN A 704 11.47 22.01 -8.49
CA ASN A 704 10.29 21.67 -9.29
C ASN A 704 9.35 20.68 -8.59
N SER A 705 9.68 20.24 -7.38
CA SER A 705 8.89 19.24 -6.65
C SER A 705 7.78 19.91 -5.85
N ASN A 706 6.57 19.35 -5.96
CA ASN A 706 5.42 19.75 -5.15
C ASN A 706 5.39 19.06 -3.78
N TYR A 707 6.46 18.34 -3.41
CA TYR A 707 6.48 17.47 -2.23
C TYR A 707 7.71 17.69 -1.37
N LEU A 708 7.58 17.34 -0.10
CA LEU A 708 8.66 17.17 0.86
C LEU A 708 8.72 15.68 1.22
N TYR A 709 9.91 15.10 1.13
CA TYR A 709 10.15 13.69 1.42
C TYR A 709 11.05 13.59 2.63
N PHE A 710 10.69 12.79 3.62
CA PHE A 710 11.58 12.52 4.74
C PHE A 710 11.47 11.08 5.23
N ILE A 711 12.57 10.60 5.81
CA ILE A 711 12.67 9.23 6.32
C ILE A 711 12.69 9.24 7.85
N ASP A 712 11.95 8.31 8.43
CA ASP A 712 11.85 8.06 9.86
C ASP A 712 12.29 6.61 10.14
N PRO A 713 13.59 6.38 10.39
CA PRO A 713 14.14 5.03 10.56
C PRO A 713 13.51 4.20 11.70
N PRO A 714 13.24 4.75 12.91
CA PRO A 714 12.63 3.98 13.99
C PRO A 714 11.29 3.35 13.61
N THR A 715 10.46 4.09 12.87
CA THR A 715 9.15 3.61 12.42
C THR A 715 9.20 2.94 11.04
N LYS A 716 10.40 2.81 10.43
CA LYS A 716 10.62 2.20 9.11
C LYS A 716 9.78 2.82 7.99
N ARG A 717 9.71 4.16 7.96
CA ARG A 717 8.86 4.89 7.00
C ARG A 717 9.63 5.90 6.17
N LEU A 718 9.21 5.99 4.92
CA LEU A 718 9.38 7.17 4.07
C LEU A 718 8.04 7.91 4.04
N ILE A 719 8.03 9.17 4.44
CA ILE A 719 6.84 9.99 4.56
C ILE A 719 6.91 11.10 3.52
N ILE A 720 5.77 11.34 2.87
CA ILE A 720 5.62 12.30 1.79
C ILE A 720 4.48 13.24 2.16
N ILE A 721 4.81 14.52 2.22
CA ILE A 721 3.84 15.60 2.42
C ILE A 721 3.91 16.58 1.25
N ASP A 722 2.82 17.27 0.95
CA ASP A 722 2.83 18.36 -0.02
C ASP A 722 3.44 19.65 0.57
N LYS A 723 3.59 20.69 -0.25
CA LYS A 723 4.13 21.98 0.18
C LYS A 723 3.16 22.76 1.07
N GLU A 724 1.89 22.37 1.12
CA GLU A 724 0.87 22.86 2.03
C GLU A 724 0.90 22.15 3.39
N GLY A 725 1.73 21.12 3.54
CA GLY A 725 1.92 20.36 4.77
C GLY A 725 0.98 19.17 4.92
N LYS A 726 0.13 18.86 3.95
CA LYS A 726 -0.78 17.71 4.01
C LYS A 726 -0.06 16.41 3.72
N LEU A 727 -0.46 15.36 4.43
CA LEU A 727 0.04 14.02 4.19
C LEU A 727 -0.45 13.50 2.83
N VAL A 728 0.48 13.05 1.99
CA VAL A 728 0.20 12.51 0.65
C VAL A 728 0.29 10.98 0.67
N SER A 729 1.38 10.44 1.19
CA SER A 729 1.61 9.00 1.25
C SER A 729 2.68 8.65 2.28
N GLN A 730 2.62 7.44 2.81
CA GLN A 730 3.67 6.86 3.62
C GLN A 730 4.07 5.50 3.04
N PHE A 731 5.34 5.26 2.81
CA PHE A 731 5.86 3.97 2.38
C PHE A 731 6.54 3.28 3.55
N THR A 732 6.18 2.02 3.81
CA THR A 732 6.80 1.19 4.85
C THR A 732 7.15 -0.19 4.32
N SER A 733 8.16 -0.82 4.91
CA SER A 733 8.58 -2.18 4.57
C SER A 733 9.32 -2.81 5.74
N ASP A 734 9.14 -4.11 5.94
CA ASP A 734 9.93 -4.87 6.91
C ASP A 734 11.43 -4.90 6.56
N SER A 735 11.77 -4.64 5.29
CA SER A 735 13.15 -4.56 4.80
C SER A 735 13.84 -3.23 5.16
N PHE A 736 13.11 -2.18 5.53
CA PHE A 736 13.66 -0.86 5.90
C PHE A 736 14.25 -0.88 7.31
N ASN A 737 15.41 -1.53 7.46
CA ASN A 737 16.01 -1.81 8.76
C ASN A 737 17.11 -0.81 9.16
N ASP A 738 17.71 -0.10 8.21
CA ASP A 738 18.81 0.85 8.43
C ASP A 738 18.74 1.97 7.38
N LEU A 739 17.64 2.73 7.36
CA LEU A 739 17.46 3.87 6.46
C LEU A 739 18.41 5.00 6.84
N LYS A 740 19.20 5.47 5.87
CA LYS A 740 20.27 6.46 6.09
C LYS A 740 20.11 7.76 5.31
N ASP A 741 19.75 7.67 4.03
CA ASP A 741 19.55 8.81 3.13
C ASP A 741 18.60 8.37 2.00
N LEU A 742 18.14 9.32 1.20
CA LEU A 742 17.31 9.09 0.03
C LEU A 742 17.65 10.01 -1.13
N TYR A 743 17.34 9.55 -2.33
CA TYR A 743 17.34 10.33 -3.55
C TYR A 743 16.04 10.10 -4.32
N ILE A 744 15.49 11.16 -4.90
CA ILE A 744 14.22 11.11 -5.63
C ILE A 744 14.49 11.50 -7.08
N ASP A 745 14.11 10.65 -8.01
CA ASP A 745 14.01 10.97 -9.43
C ASP A 745 12.53 11.04 -9.82
N GLU A 746 11.94 12.24 -9.68
CA GLU A 746 10.53 12.44 -10.03
C GLU A 746 10.28 12.28 -11.54
N GLY A 747 11.30 12.51 -12.37
CA GLY A 747 11.21 12.35 -13.82
C GLY A 747 11.08 10.88 -14.24
N GLN A 748 11.75 9.97 -13.53
CA GLN A 748 11.61 8.52 -13.70
C GLN A 748 10.54 7.89 -12.79
N LYS A 749 9.98 8.67 -11.85
CA LYS A 749 9.05 8.21 -10.81
C LYS A 749 9.65 7.13 -9.91
N GLU A 750 10.92 7.33 -9.53
CA GLU A 750 11.67 6.40 -8.70
C GLU A 750 12.22 7.10 -7.46
N ILE A 751 12.15 6.40 -6.34
CA ILE A 751 12.76 6.80 -5.07
C ILE A 751 13.82 5.77 -4.75
N TYR A 752 15.02 6.24 -4.43
CA TYR A 752 16.15 5.42 -4.07
C TYR A 752 16.47 5.64 -2.60
N LEU A 753 16.35 4.60 -1.80
CA LEU A 753 16.61 4.60 -0.35
C LEU A 753 17.94 3.92 -0.08
N LEU A 754 18.83 4.60 0.63
CA LEU A 754 20.01 3.96 1.21
C LEU A 754 19.60 3.20 2.46
N ASN A 755 19.69 1.88 2.41
CA ASN A 755 19.35 0.97 3.50
C ASN A 755 20.56 0.08 3.82
N GLY A 756 21.28 0.39 4.90
CA GLY A 756 22.52 -0.29 5.27
C GLY A 756 23.63 -0.12 4.23
N SER A 757 23.93 -1.20 3.50
CA SER A 757 24.92 -1.24 2.41
C SER A 757 24.29 -1.35 1.02
N SER A 758 22.97 -1.22 0.92
CA SER A 758 22.21 -1.41 -0.32
C SER A 758 21.38 -0.18 -0.68
N ILE A 759 21.12 -0.01 -1.98
CA ILE A 759 20.17 0.96 -2.49
C ILE A 759 18.91 0.21 -2.90
N ILE A 760 17.80 0.58 -2.27
CA ILE A 760 16.48 0.04 -2.54
C ILE A 760 15.71 1.02 -3.42
N GLY A 761 15.10 0.51 -4.48
CA GLY A 761 14.22 1.25 -5.38
C GLY A 761 12.75 1.10 -4.96
N VAL A 762 12.06 2.23 -4.84
CA VAL A 762 10.63 2.32 -4.56
C VAL A 762 9.97 3.13 -5.67
N ALA A 763 8.88 2.61 -6.23
CA ALA A 763 8.11 3.36 -7.22
C ALA A 763 7.39 4.53 -6.54
N ALA A 764 7.58 5.74 -7.07
CA ALA A 764 6.93 6.96 -6.58
C ALA A 764 5.45 7.00 -7.00
N GLN A 765 4.61 6.17 -6.37
CA GLN A 765 3.21 5.98 -6.75
C GLN A 765 2.35 7.25 -6.61
N HIS A 766 2.79 8.21 -5.81
CA HIS A 766 2.15 9.51 -5.63
C HIS A 766 2.35 10.47 -6.80
N LEU A 767 3.27 10.18 -7.74
CA LEU A 767 3.52 10.99 -8.93
C LEU A 767 2.66 10.51 -10.12
N GLU A 768 1.67 11.33 -10.52
CA GLU A 768 0.67 11.02 -11.57
C GLU A 768 1.21 10.74 -12.98
#